data_AF-A0A3L7RNS4-F1
#
_entry.id   AF-A0A3L7RNS4-F1
#
_cell.length_a   1.000
_cell.length_b   1.000
_cell.length_c   1.000
_cell.angle_alpha   90.00
_cell.angle_beta   90.00
_cell.angle_gamma   90.00
#
_symmetry.space_group_name_H-M   'P 1'
#
loop_
_entity.id
_entity.type
_entity.pdbx_description
1 polymer ?
#
loop_
_entity_poly.entity_id
_entity_poly.type
_entity_poly.pdbx_seq_one_letter_code
_entity_poly.pdbx_strand_id
1 'polypeptide(L)'
;MSVFSLGNWLTLIPVVHGSAAYASALRKELLSRSFDALAVPLPESFSEEVIRGIERLPALSMVVRRNALEQDAIEDTARWDRDLGDRDLGDQDLPESMPRGTYVPIDPCQALIAAIRMALGERIALEWIDSEGDSIENHSPVIADCYAIRHTTLERFCSAMLPAIGPPSLGLASSSVLERIDTMARRILAMRARYSRIVALCPLETWPWLREAIGKGQSDAEDREDSRGDDAPRAELYGVDPRSYLFMLGELPFITGLIEQARQDFEDDDRVVAEGLKELFVTARSSYRQELGNRARQITPLLISQCLKYVRNQTLLDRRMTPSFYTLAKSAQQMMGDTYTSHLVNSATEYRFDSYEQTVGLETIRMGIGVGHLPGTGPTALVSRLPGPPMQWHALELKRPAGKKDQRRWESRWNPYMQCSWPEEDTQIESFRNRVAERARQILGADLARTEKFTTSIMDGLDLRETLRHWHDGSLYVKVNPPSVGQVNVTVMIFDPEPDPREYSWRATWFSEHPEESTLAFFATPFHKQMIGPGVAMATYGGSMFIYPPRPIVDIWQDERLDFTDTLEQRLVAAACLHSESRHVALMSSTPPGQVLKKIAKRYSRKLVHVPLAHFSDSVIQQLRVFHVLNGRHVRTYAANFIRKS
;
A
#
# COMPACT_ATOMS: atom_id res chain seq x y z
N MET A 1 -34.99 -28.81 -2.56
CA MET A 1 -34.18 -28.88 -1.33
C MET A 1 -32.82 -28.29 -1.63
N SER A 2 -32.29 -27.47 -0.74
CA SER A 2 -30.92 -26.95 -0.82
C SER A 2 -29.91 -28.11 -0.79
N VAL A 3 -28.78 -27.97 -1.48
CA VAL A 3 -27.68 -28.97 -1.44
C VAL A 3 -27.10 -29.09 -0.02
N PHE A 4 -27.21 -28.03 0.79
CA PHE A 4 -26.82 -28.03 2.20
C PHE A 4 -27.78 -28.83 3.09
N SER A 5 -29.02 -29.07 2.66
CA SER A 5 -30.01 -29.76 3.50
C SER A 5 -29.76 -31.27 3.59
N LEU A 6 -29.87 -31.79 4.82
CA LEU A 6 -29.83 -33.19 5.20
C LEU A 6 -31.13 -33.52 5.94
N GLY A 7 -32.14 -33.94 5.18
CA GLY A 7 -33.50 -34.05 5.69
C GLY A 7 -34.11 -32.68 6.05
N ASN A 8 -35.10 -32.68 6.95
CA ASN A 8 -35.80 -31.46 7.38
C ASN A 8 -35.23 -30.82 8.65
N TRP A 9 -34.24 -31.46 9.28
CA TRP A 9 -33.73 -31.09 10.61
C TRP A 9 -32.32 -30.48 10.56
N LEU A 10 -31.51 -30.82 9.55
CA LEU A 10 -30.11 -30.38 9.45
C LEU A 10 -29.86 -29.59 8.16
N THR A 11 -29.16 -28.47 8.29
CA THR A 11 -28.49 -27.77 7.19
C THR A 11 -27.00 -27.78 7.45
N LEU A 12 -26.23 -28.49 6.63
CA LEU A 12 -24.78 -28.56 6.72
C LEU A 12 -24.14 -27.61 5.71
N ILE A 13 -23.62 -26.49 6.20
CA ILE A 13 -23.03 -25.43 5.39
C ILE A 13 -21.50 -25.54 5.48
N PRO A 14 -20.80 -25.80 4.36
CA PRO A 14 -19.34 -25.74 4.33
C PRO A 14 -18.86 -24.31 4.61
N VAL A 15 -17.60 -24.15 5.02
CA VAL A 15 -16.98 -22.86 5.31
C VAL A 15 -15.60 -22.79 4.68
N VAL A 16 -15.31 -21.66 4.04
CA VAL A 16 -13.94 -21.26 3.70
C VAL A 16 -13.51 -20.18 4.69
N HIS A 17 -12.37 -20.42 5.32
CA HIS A 17 -11.80 -19.55 6.34
C HIS A 17 -11.00 -18.39 5.74
N GLY A 18 -10.90 -17.29 6.48
CA GLY A 18 -10.04 -16.15 6.12
C GLY A 18 -10.50 -15.36 4.90
N SER A 19 -11.81 -15.25 4.66
CA SER A 19 -12.35 -14.39 3.59
C SER A 19 -13.57 -13.59 4.04
N ALA A 20 -13.49 -12.27 3.89
CA ALA A 20 -14.59 -11.36 4.16
C ALA A 20 -15.79 -11.61 3.23
N ALA A 21 -15.53 -11.89 1.95
CA ALA A 21 -16.58 -12.20 0.98
C ALA A 21 -17.38 -13.45 1.41
N TYR A 22 -16.68 -14.47 1.93
CA TYR A 22 -17.33 -15.67 2.45
C TYR A 22 -18.12 -15.39 3.73
N ALA A 23 -17.54 -14.64 4.67
CA ALA A 23 -18.20 -14.29 5.92
C ALA A 23 -19.50 -13.50 5.70
N SER A 24 -19.50 -12.53 4.79
CA SER A 24 -20.71 -11.78 4.40
C SER A 24 -21.76 -12.70 3.79
N ALA A 25 -21.37 -13.56 2.85
CA ALA A 25 -22.29 -14.49 2.20
C ALA A 25 -22.89 -15.51 3.19
N LEU A 26 -22.07 -16.05 4.10
CA LEU A 26 -22.52 -16.97 5.15
C LEU A 26 -23.51 -16.27 6.09
N ARG A 27 -23.24 -15.03 6.51
CA ARG A 27 -24.18 -14.26 7.34
C ARG A 27 -25.53 -14.11 6.64
N LYS A 28 -25.55 -13.74 5.35
CA LYS A 28 -26.78 -13.64 4.55
C LYS A 28 -27.51 -14.98 4.47
N GLU A 29 -26.77 -16.06 4.26
CA GLU A 29 -27.32 -17.43 4.22
C GLU A 29 -27.97 -17.82 5.55
N LEU A 30 -27.30 -17.57 6.67
CA LEU A 30 -27.81 -17.87 8.00
C LEU A 30 -29.06 -17.04 8.34
N LEU A 31 -29.04 -15.73 8.05
CA LEU A 31 -30.19 -14.85 8.28
C LEU A 31 -31.42 -15.20 7.42
N SER A 32 -31.21 -15.88 6.30
CA SER A 32 -32.32 -16.36 5.44
C SER A 32 -33.02 -17.62 5.96
N ARG A 33 -32.50 -18.22 7.04
CA ARG A 33 -32.94 -19.53 7.57
C ARG A 33 -33.39 -19.40 9.02
N SER A 34 -34.41 -20.17 9.39
CA SER A 34 -34.80 -20.35 10.79
C SER A 34 -34.12 -21.60 11.36
N PHE A 35 -33.40 -21.47 12.47
CA PHE A 35 -32.79 -22.59 13.18
C PHE A 35 -32.61 -22.26 14.67
N ASP A 36 -32.56 -23.30 15.50
CA ASP A 36 -32.59 -23.18 16.96
C ASP A 36 -31.21 -23.45 17.59
N ALA A 37 -30.30 -24.06 16.83
CA ALA A 37 -28.92 -24.32 17.25
C ALA A 37 -27.92 -24.22 16.09
N LEU A 38 -26.75 -23.64 16.38
CA LEU A 38 -25.57 -23.59 15.52
C LEU A 38 -24.52 -24.58 16.04
N ALA A 39 -24.17 -25.58 15.23
CA ALA A 39 -23.07 -26.49 15.52
C ALA A 39 -21.76 -25.90 14.96
N VAL A 40 -20.80 -25.67 15.86
CA VAL A 40 -19.52 -25.00 15.62
C VAL A 40 -18.41 -26.06 15.54
N PRO A 41 -17.63 -26.15 14.44
CA PRO A 41 -16.55 -27.13 14.26
C PRO A 41 -15.29 -26.69 15.03
N LEU A 42 -15.44 -26.45 16.33
CA LEU A 42 -14.37 -26.20 17.29
C LEU A 42 -14.59 -27.07 18.54
N PRO A 43 -13.51 -27.39 19.28
CA PRO A 43 -13.61 -28.15 20.52
C PRO A 43 -14.31 -27.33 21.62
N GLU A 44 -14.88 -28.01 22.61
CA GLU A 44 -15.61 -27.36 23.72
C GLU A 44 -14.66 -26.58 24.63
N SER A 45 -13.38 -27.00 24.74
CA SER A 45 -12.34 -26.29 25.48
C SER A 45 -12.04 -24.87 24.98
N PHE A 46 -12.39 -24.53 23.73
CA PHE A 46 -12.24 -23.18 23.19
C PHE A 46 -13.45 -22.27 23.48
N SER A 47 -14.56 -22.83 23.96
CA SER A 47 -15.86 -22.17 23.96
C SER A 47 -15.89 -20.85 24.73
N GLU A 48 -15.49 -20.88 25.99
CA GLU A 48 -15.51 -19.73 26.90
C GLU A 48 -14.67 -18.56 26.37
N GLU A 49 -13.41 -18.85 26.02
CA GLU A 49 -12.48 -17.80 25.57
C GLU A 49 -12.79 -17.30 24.15
N VAL A 50 -13.37 -18.13 23.26
CA VAL A 50 -13.84 -17.66 21.94
C VAL A 50 -15.02 -16.72 22.11
N ILE A 51 -15.99 -17.04 22.96
CA ILE A 51 -17.12 -16.16 23.26
C ILE A 51 -16.62 -14.84 23.86
N ARG A 52 -15.73 -14.91 24.87
CA ARG A 52 -15.12 -13.73 25.49
C ARG A 52 -14.34 -12.89 24.49
N GLY A 53 -13.62 -13.50 23.55
CA GLY A 53 -12.95 -12.81 22.46
C GLY A 53 -13.94 -12.09 21.53
N ILE A 54 -15.03 -12.76 21.15
CA ILE A 54 -16.07 -12.18 20.28
C ILE A 54 -16.77 -10.98 20.95
N GLU A 55 -17.05 -11.06 22.25
CA GLU A 55 -17.63 -9.95 23.02
C GLU A 55 -16.75 -8.70 23.06
N ARG A 56 -15.43 -8.87 22.86
CA ARG A 56 -14.46 -7.76 22.82
C ARG A 56 -14.32 -7.12 21.44
N LEU A 57 -14.91 -7.70 20.39
CA LEU A 57 -14.85 -7.11 19.05
C LEU A 57 -15.37 -5.67 19.06
N PRO A 58 -14.70 -4.72 18.38
CA PRO A 58 -13.71 -4.91 17.31
C PRO A 58 -12.26 -5.15 17.76
N ALA A 59 -11.98 -5.31 19.06
CA ALA A 59 -10.63 -5.64 19.52
C ALA A 59 -10.18 -7.00 18.97
N LEU A 60 -9.07 -7.01 18.23
CA LEU A 60 -8.49 -8.24 17.70
C LEU A 60 -7.80 -9.02 18.82
N SER A 61 -8.12 -10.31 18.91
CA SER A 61 -7.58 -11.23 19.91
C SER A 61 -7.37 -12.62 19.33
N MET A 62 -6.72 -13.48 20.10
CA MET A 62 -6.47 -14.86 19.71
C MET A 62 -6.66 -15.78 20.91
N VAL A 63 -7.32 -16.91 20.69
CA VAL A 63 -7.47 -17.95 21.71
C VAL A 63 -6.46 -19.04 21.42
N VAL A 64 -5.59 -19.35 22.39
CA VAL A 64 -4.51 -20.32 22.24
C VAL A 64 -4.70 -21.45 23.23
N ARG A 65 -4.53 -22.68 22.76
CA ARG A 65 -4.47 -23.87 23.58
C ARG A 65 -3.15 -24.59 23.36
N ARG A 66 -2.40 -24.82 24.43
CA ARG A 66 -1.13 -25.57 24.41
C ARG A 66 -1.41 -27.07 24.38
N ASN A 67 -0.53 -27.85 23.76
CA ASN A 67 -0.68 -29.29 23.71
C ASN A 67 -0.45 -29.93 25.10
N ALA A 68 -1.19 -30.99 25.42
CA ALA A 68 -1.21 -31.58 26.76
C ALA A 68 0.16 -32.12 27.22
N LEU A 69 0.96 -32.68 26.30
CA LEU A 69 2.27 -33.30 26.61
C LEU A 69 3.36 -32.30 27.06
N GLU A 70 3.15 -31.00 26.87
CA GLU A 70 4.18 -29.98 27.09
C GLU A 70 3.85 -29.02 28.23
N GLN A 71 2.63 -29.07 28.78
CA GLN A 71 2.28 -28.32 29.99
C GLN A 71 3.06 -28.82 31.22
N ASP A 72 3.42 -30.11 31.24
CA ASP A 72 4.18 -30.74 32.33
C ASP A 72 5.71 -30.55 32.22
N ALA A 73 6.22 -30.02 31.11
CA ALA A 73 7.67 -29.92 30.82
C ALA A 73 8.29 -28.54 31.13
N ILE A 74 7.52 -27.64 31.77
CA ILE A 74 7.88 -26.22 31.95
C ILE A 74 9.04 -26.02 32.96
N GLU A 75 9.45 -27.03 33.72
CA GLU A 75 10.54 -26.87 34.69
C GLU A 75 11.97 -26.86 34.10
N ASP A 76 12.21 -27.33 32.85
CA ASP A 76 13.58 -27.54 32.35
C ASP A 76 14.01 -26.69 31.13
N THR A 77 13.12 -25.91 30.51
CA THR A 77 13.41 -25.20 29.24
C THR A 77 13.89 -23.74 29.39
N ALA A 78 13.98 -23.20 30.62
CA ALA A 78 14.37 -21.82 30.91
C ALA A 78 15.85 -21.44 30.62
N ARG A 79 16.59 -22.20 29.79
CA ARG A 79 18.04 -22.00 29.55
C ARG A 79 18.43 -21.46 28.18
N TRP A 80 17.50 -21.30 27.23
CA TRP A 80 17.83 -20.99 25.84
C TRP A 80 17.49 -19.54 25.48
N ASP A 81 18.04 -18.62 26.24
CA ASP A 81 17.88 -17.18 26.01
C ASP A 81 19.26 -16.57 25.76
N ARG A 82 19.64 -16.43 24.47
CA ARG A 82 20.44 -15.27 23.96
C ARG A 82 20.81 -15.17 22.48
N ASP A 83 20.72 -16.20 21.62
CA ASP A 83 21.37 -16.11 20.28
C ASP A 83 20.48 -16.26 19.02
N LEU A 84 19.16 -16.43 19.15
CA LEU A 84 18.26 -16.46 17.99
C LEU A 84 17.54 -15.13 17.81
N GLY A 85 18.28 -14.11 17.39
CA GLY A 85 17.68 -12.84 16.96
C GLY A 85 16.89 -13.00 15.66
N ASP A 86 15.62 -12.58 15.66
CA ASP A 86 14.80 -12.15 14.50
C ASP A 86 15.02 -12.93 13.17
N ARG A 87 15.12 -14.26 13.21
CA ARG A 87 15.07 -15.07 11.98
C ARG A 87 13.66 -15.62 11.80
N ASP A 88 13.06 -15.30 10.66
CA ASP A 88 11.82 -15.93 10.18
C ASP A 88 12.10 -17.43 9.96
N LEU A 89 11.72 -18.27 10.92
CA LEU A 89 11.75 -19.72 10.80
C LEU A 89 10.50 -20.16 10.03
N GLY A 90 10.68 -20.79 8.87
CA GLY A 90 9.59 -21.45 8.16
C GLY A 90 9.19 -22.77 8.85
N ASP A 91 8.02 -23.30 8.50
CA ASP A 91 7.45 -24.55 9.04
C ASP A 91 8.42 -25.76 9.02
N GLN A 92 9.42 -25.76 8.13
CA GLN A 92 10.37 -26.86 7.93
C GLN A 92 11.65 -26.75 8.77
N ASP A 93 11.88 -25.64 9.48
CA ASP A 93 13.09 -25.39 10.28
C ASP A 93 12.82 -25.32 11.79
N LEU A 94 11.62 -25.73 12.24
CA LEU A 94 11.25 -25.67 13.66
C LEU A 94 11.97 -26.78 14.45
N PRO A 95 12.72 -26.45 15.52
CA PRO A 95 13.35 -27.45 16.38
C PRO A 95 12.31 -28.42 16.94
N GLU A 96 12.61 -29.72 16.95
CA GLU A 96 11.72 -30.76 17.52
C GLU A 96 11.35 -30.51 19.00
N SER A 97 12.17 -29.73 19.72
CA SER A 97 11.95 -29.36 21.12
C SER A 97 11.12 -28.09 21.35
N MET A 98 10.60 -27.45 20.29
CA MET A 98 9.80 -26.23 20.44
C MET A 98 8.38 -26.60 20.92
N PRO A 99 7.84 -25.89 21.93
CA PRO A 99 6.47 -26.09 22.35
C PRO A 99 5.48 -25.92 21.19
N ARG A 100 4.40 -26.68 21.18
CA ARG A 100 3.34 -26.72 20.19
C ARG A 100 1.99 -26.36 20.81
N GLY A 101 1.19 -25.66 20.03
CA GLY A 101 -0.18 -25.34 20.39
C GLY A 101 -1.06 -25.11 19.18
N THR A 102 -2.36 -25.01 19.43
CA THR A 102 -3.36 -24.69 18.42
C THR A 102 -4.05 -23.37 18.79
N TYR A 103 -4.48 -22.62 17.80
CA TYR A 103 -5.12 -21.33 18.04
C TYR A 103 -6.35 -21.07 17.17
N VAL A 104 -7.23 -20.21 17.68
CA VAL A 104 -8.40 -19.68 16.97
C VAL A 104 -8.23 -18.16 16.87
N PRO A 105 -8.07 -17.59 15.65
CA PRO A 105 -8.04 -16.15 15.48
C PRO A 105 -9.44 -15.57 15.68
N ILE A 106 -9.57 -14.54 16.50
CA ILE A 106 -10.81 -13.76 16.63
C ILE A 106 -10.79 -12.65 15.57
N ASP A 107 -10.91 -13.07 14.32
CA ASP A 107 -10.96 -12.21 13.13
C ASP A 107 -12.44 -11.89 12.79
N PRO A 108 -12.85 -10.60 12.75
CA PRO A 108 -14.23 -10.24 12.40
C PRO A 108 -14.65 -10.62 10.98
N CYS A 109 -13.70 -10.83 10.07
CA CYS A 109 -13.88 -11.27 8.69
C CYS A 109 -13.77 -12.79 8.53
N GLN A 110 -13.50 -13.54 9.61
CA GLN A 110 -13.56 -14.98 9.59
C GLN A 110 -15.02 -15.43 9.67
N ALA A 111 -15.47 -16.17 8.66
CA ALA A 111 -16.81 -16.73 8.54
C ALA A 111 -17.30 -17.46 9.81
N LEU A 112 -16.47 -18.28 10.46
CA LEU A 112 -16.90 -18.97 11.68
C LEU A 112 -17.14 -18.00 12.85
N ILE A 113 -16.22 -17.05 13.05
CA ILE A 113 -16.33 -16.02 14.09
C ILE A 113 -17.54 -15.13 13.82
N ALA A 114 -17.77 -14.75 12.57
CA ALA A 114 -18.94 -13.99 12.16
C ALA A 114 -20.26 -14.75 12.41
N ALA A 115 -20.29 -16.07 12.17
CA ALA A 115 -21.45 -16.91 12.44
C ALA A 115 -21.74 -17.05 13.94
N ILE A 116 -20.71 -17.26 14.77
CA ILE A 116 -20.85 -17.30 16.23
C ILE A 116 -21.34 -15.95 16.76
N ARG A 117 -20.74 -14.84 16.30
CA ARG A 117 -21.16 -13.49 16.68
C ARG A 117 -22.63 -13.22 16.33
N MET A 118 -23.08 -13.67 15.16
CA MET A 118 -24.48 -13.56 14.76
C MET A 118 -25.39 -14.41 15.65
N ALA A 119 -25.04 -15.67 15.90
CA ALA A 119 -25.81 -16.57 16.77
C ALA A 119 -25.93 -16.03 18.20
N LEU A 120 -24.86 -15.45 18.77
CA LEU A 120 -24.90 -14.78 20.08
C LEU A 120 -25.87 -13.58 20.07
N GLY A 121 -25.84 -12.75 19.02
CA GLY A 121 -26.75 -11.61 18.85
C GLY A 121 -28.22 -12.01 18.76
N GLU A 122 -28.52 -13.10 18.05
CA GLU A 122 -29.87 -13.65 17.87
C GLU A 122 -30.28 -14.64 18.98
N ARG A 123 -29.41 -14.84 19.99
CA ARG A 123 -29.62 -15.79 21.11
C ARG A 123 -29.88 -17.23 20.67
N ILE A 124 -29.23 -17.65 19.59
CA ILE A 124 -29.26 -19.02 19.08
C ILE A 124 -28.28 -19.87 19.90
N ALA A 125 -28.67 -21.11 20.24
CA ALA A 125 -27.81 -22.01 21.01
C ALA A 125 -26.56 -22.41 20.22
N LEU A 126 -25.40 -22.44 20.89
CA LEU A 126 -24.13 -22.88 20.30
C LEU A 126 -23.79 -24.28 20.82
N GLU A 127 -23.43 -25.21 19.92
CA GLU A 127 -22.92 -26.53 20.28
C GLU A 127 -21.54 -26.76 19.65
N TRP A 128 -20.57 -27.21 20.44
CA TRP A 128 -19.17 -27.37 20.04
C TRP A 128 -18.91 -28.83 19.65
N ILE A 129 -18.73 -29.09 18.37
CA ILE A 129 -18.83 -30.45 17.81
C ILE A 129 -17.50 -31.10 17.45
N ASP A 130 -16.38 -30.39 17.51
CA ASP A 130 -15.07 -30.95 17.12
C ASP A 130 -14.37 -31.68 18.29
N SER A 131 -13.38 -32.53 17.97
CA SER A 131 -12.65 -33.31 18.97
C SER A 131 -11.60 -32.48 19.70
N GLU A 132 -11.30 -32.87 20.95
CA GLU A 132 -10.29 -32.22 21.77
C GLU A 132 -8.83 -32.54 21.35
N GLY A 133 -8.61 -33.32 20.30
CA GLY A 133 -7.26 -33.76 19.89
C GLY A 133 -6.33 -32.61 19.52
N ASP A 134 -5.04 -32.76 19.84
CA ASP A 134 -3.98 -31.77 19.58
C ASP A 134 -3.30 -31.92 18.21
N SER A 135 -3.55 -33.04 17.51
CA SER A 135 -2.98 -33.34 16.19
C SER A 135 -3.78 -32.69 15.06
N ILE A 136 -3.51 -31.40 14.80
CA ILE A 136 -4.01 -30.71 13.61
C ILE A 136 -2.91 -30.59 12.57
N GLU A 137 -3.22 -31.08 11.37
CA GLU A 137 -2.45 -30.76 10.18
C GLU A 137 -3.32 -29.92 9.24
N ASN A 138 -2.80 -28.73 8.90
CA ASN A 138 -3.45 -27.86 7.93
C ASN A 138 -2.99 -28.26 6.53
N HIS A 139 -3.87 -28.91 5.78
CA HIS A 139 -3.69 -29.04 4.34
C HIS A 139 -4.18 -27.76 3.66
N SER A 140 -3.45 -27.29 2.64
CA SER A 140 -3.87 -26.14 1.85
C SER A 140 -4.62 -26.62 0.61
N PRO A 141 -5.96 -26.74 0.65
CA PRO A 141 -6.73 -27.14 -0.52
C PRO A 141 -6.62 -26.07 -1.61
N VAL A 142 -6.60 -26.51 -2.87
CA VAL A 142 -6.73 -25.60 -4.01
C VAL A 142 -8.20 -25.21 -4.12
N ILE A 143 -8.56 -24.12 -3.45
CA ILE A 143 -9.92 -23.56 -3.46
C ILE A 143 -10.05 -22.41 -4.44
N ALA A 144 -11.24 -22.25 -5.01
CA ALA A 144 -11.57 -21.07 -5.79
C ALA A 144 -11.59 -19.81 -4.90
N ASP A 145 -11.28 -18.67 -5.49
CA ASP A 145 -11.30 -17.38 -4.80
C ASP A 145 -12.73 -17.01 -4.38
N CYS A 146 -12.91 -16.67 -3.10
CA CYS A 146 -14.21 -16.39 -2.51
C CYS A 146 -14.87 -15.13 -3.08
N TYR A 147 -14.12 -14.25 -3.77
CA TYR A 147 -14.70 -13.13 -4.51
C TYR A 147 -15.76 -13.58 -5.53
N ALA A 148 -15.66 -14.80 -6.08
CA ALA A 148 -16.67 -15.35 -7.01
C ALA A 148 -18.08 -15.39 -6.42
N ILE A 149 -18.22 -15.52 -5.09
CA ILE A 149 -19.52 -15.64 -4.42
C ILE A 149 -20.41 -14.43 -4.70
N ARG A 150 -19.82 -13.26 -4.97
CA ARG A 150 -20.57 -12.03 -5.35
C ARG A 150 -21.27 -12.12 -6.70
N HIS A 151 -20.86 -13.07 -7.53
CA HIS A 151 -21.41 -13.31 -8.86
C HIS A 151 -22.18 -14.63 -8.95
N THR A 152 -22.35 -15.34 -7.82
CA THR A 152 -23.08 -16.61 -7.75
C THR A 152 -23.79 -16.73 -6.40
N THR A 153 -24.26 -17.92 -6.03
CA THR A 153 -24.76 -18.20 -4.67
C THR A 153 -23.74 -19.04 -3.90
N LEU A 154 -23.80 -18.97 -2.57
CA LEU A 154 -22.94 -19.80 -1.70
C LEU A 154 -23.05 -21.29 -2.05
N GLU A 155 -24.28 -21.77 -2.25
CA GLU A 155 -24.56 -23.15 -2.68
C GLU A 155 -23.86 -23.53 -4.00
N ARG A 156 -23.95 -22.68 -5.03
CA ARG A 156 -23.32 -22.94 -6.32
C ARG A 156 -21.80 -22.91 -6.22
N PHE A 157 -21.25 -21.96 -5.44
CA PHE A 157 -19.82 -21.87 -5.20
C PHE A 157 -19.28 -23.16 -4.56
N CYS A 158 -19.87 -23.59 -3.45
CA CYS A 158 -19.44 -24.80 -2.75
C CYS A 158 -19.66 -26.06 -3.57
N SER A 159 -20.78 -26.17 -4.30
CA SER A 159 -21.05 -27.32 -5.16
C SER A 159 -20.05 -27.44 -6.32
N ALA A 160 -19.58 -26.32 -6.87
CA ALA A 160 -18.57 -26.32 -7.93
C ALA A 160 -17.19 -26.78 -7.45
N MET A 161 -16.92 -26.70 -6.14
CA MET A 161 -15.66 -27.14 -5.53
C MET A 161 -15.59 -28.65 -5.25
N LEU A 162 -16.73 -29.34 -5.19
CA LEU A 162 -16.80 -30.77 -4.85
C LEU A 162 -15.84 -31.67 -5.65
N PRO A 163 -15.67 -31.51 -6.98
CA PRO A 163 -14.77 -32.38 -7.75
C PRO A 163 -13.28 -32.24 -7.38
N ALA A 164 -12.91 -31.13 -6.74
CA ALA A 164 -11.53 -30.87 -6.30
C ALA A 164 -11.23 -31.40 -4.89
N ILE A 165 -12.26 -31.86 -4.16
CA ILE A 165 -12.12 -32.36 -2.79
C ILE A 165 -11.83 -33.87 -2.85
N GLY A 166 -10.60 -34.25 -2.52
CA GLY A 166 -10.18 -35.65 -2.44
C GLY A 166 -10.62 -36.35 -1.14
N PRO A 167 -10.60 -37.70 -1.10
CA PRO A 167 -10.90 -38.45 0.11
C PRO A 167 -9.84 -38.26 1.19
N PRO A 168 -10.23 -38.29 2.49
CA PRO A 168 -9.29 -38.09 3.60
C PRO A 168 -8.24 -39.21 3.69
N SER A 169 -8.49 -40.37 3.07
CA SER A 169 -7.68 -41.59 3.15
C SER A 169 -6.37 -41.58 2.35
N LEU A 170 -6.10 -40.53 1.56
CA LEU A 170 -4.86 -40.41 0.76
C LEU A 170 -3.76 -39.66 1.54
N GLY A 171 -3.22 -40.25 2.62
CA GLY A 171 -2.06 -39.69 3.36
C GLY A 171 -1.76 -40.34 4.73
N LEU A 172 -0.58 -40.08 5.28
CA LEU A 172 -0.13 -40.51 6.63
C LEU A 172 -0.93 -39.85 7.77
N ALA A 173 -1.59 -38.72 7.50
CA ALA A 173 -2.44 -37.95 8.42
C ALA A 173 -3.95 -38.27 8.34
N SER A 174 -4.30 -39.36 7.66
CA SER A 174 -5.70 -39.72 7.35
C SER A 174 -6.52 -40.14 8.57
N SER A 175 -5.88 -40.67 9.62
CA SER A 175 -6.58 -41.21 10.79
C SER A 175 -7.18 -40.13 11.69
N SER A 176 -6.43 -39.07 12.02
CA SER A 176 -6.91 -38.00 12.91
C SER A 176 -8.05 -37.18 12.29
N VAL A 177 -8.00 -36.95 10.97
CA VAL A 177 -9.07 -36.26 10.23
C VAL A 177 -10.36 -37.08 10.22
N LEU A 178 -10.26 -38.40 9.99
CA LEU A 178 -11.42 -39.29 10.02
C LEU A 178 -12.05 -39.38 11.41
N GLU A 179 -11.23 -39.42 12.46
CA GLU A 179 -11.70 -39.43 13.85
C GLU A 179 -12.43 -38.13 14.21
N ARG A 180 -11.93 -36.97 13.77
CA ARG A 180 -12.61 -35.68 13.91
C ARG A 180 -13.96 -35.66 13.19
N ILE A 181 -14.00 -36.15 11.95
CA ILE A 181 -15.23 -36.23 11.15
C ILE A 181 -16.27 -37.13 11.84
N ASP A 182 -15.87 -38.30 12.32
CA ASP A 182 -16.75 -39.22 13.04
C ASP A 182 -17.28 -38.61 14.34
N THR A 183 -16.41 -37.96 15.11
CA THR A 183 -16.79 -37.26 16.35
C THR A 183 -17.79 -36.14 16.08
N MET A 184 -17.53 -35.29 15.08
CA MET A 184 -18.48 -34.25 14.66
C MET A 184 -19.81 -34.84 14.22
N ALA A 185 -19.81 -35.93 13.43
CA ALA A 185 -21.03 -36.59 12.99
C ALA A 185 -21.87 -37.12 14.16
N ARG A 186 -21.23 -37.81 15.12
CA ARG A 186 -21.89 -38.35 16.33
C ARG A 186 -22.51 -37.23 17.17
N ARG A 187 -21.77 -36.14 17.41
CA ARG A 187 -22.28 -35.00 18.19
C ARG A 187 -23.43 -34.29 17.49
N ILE A 188 -23.36 -34.08 16.17
CA ILE A 188 -24.47 -33.51 15.39
C ILE A 188 -25.72 -34.40 15.46
N LEU A 189 -25.57 -35.73 15.43
CA LEU A 189 -26.71 -36.65 15.55
C LEU A 189 -27.33 -36.62 16.95
N ALA A 190 -26.52 -36.55 18.01
CA ALA A 190 -26.98 -36.43 19.38
C ALA A 190 -27.80 -35.15 19.64
N MET A 191 -27.49 -34.06 18.92
CA MET A 191 -28.24 -32.79 19.01
C MET A 191 -29.72 -32.93 18.62
N ARG A 192 -30.10 -33.96 17.85
CA ARG A 192 -31.52 -34.21 17.46
C ARG A 192 -32.44 -34.43 18.65
N ALA A 193 -31.91 -34.88 19.79
CA ALA A 193 -32.69 -35.05 21.01
C ALA A 193 -33.12 -33.71 21.63
N ARG A 194 -32.39 -32.63 21.34
CA ARG A 194 -32.55 -31.30 21.96
C ARG A 194 -33.09 -30.24 21.02
N TYR A 195 -32.82 -30.35 19.72
CA TYR A 195 -33.11 -29.28 18.75
C TYR A 195 -33.89 -29.80 17.54
N SER A 196 -34.76 -28.95 17.00
CA SER A 196 -35.60 -29.30 15.83
C SER A 196 -34.95 -28.91 14.50
N ARG A 197 -34.31 -27.73 14.46
CA ARG A 197 -33.63 -27.20 13.27
C ARG A 197 -32.20 -26.81 13.63
N ILE A 198 -31.25 -27.54 13.07
CA ILE A 198 -29.82 -27.38 13.33
C ILE A 198 -29.15 -26.86 12.06
N VAL A 199 -28.32 -25.82 12.21
CA VAL A 199 -27.31 -25.47 11.21
C VAL A 199 -25.97 -25.95 11.72
N ALA A 200 -25.26 -26.75 10.93
CA ALA A 200 -23.91 -27.17 11.24
C ALA A 200 -22.93 -26.55 10.24
N LEU A 201 -21.84 -25.99 10.75
CA LEU A 201 -20.73 -25.49 9.94
C LEU A 201 -19.63 -26.54 9.89
N CYS A 202 -18.96 -26.66 8.73
CA CYS A 202 -17.80 -27.54 8.59
C CYS A 202 -16.78 -26.96 7.60
N PRO A 203 -15.48 -27.24 7.73
CA PRO A 203 -14.51 -26.91 6.69
C PRO A 203 -14.94 -27.48 5.33
N LEU A 204 -14.76 -26.70 4.26
CA LEU A 204 -15.17 -27.10 2.90
C LEU A 204 -14.57 -28.47 2.51
N GLU A 205 -13.31 -28.73 2.83
CA GLU A 205 -12.66 -30.02 2.50
C GLU A 205 -13.33 -31.24 3.18
N THR A 206 -13.92 -31.03 4.35
CA THR A 206 -14.55 -32.11 5.14
C THR A 206 -16.03 -32.31 4.80
N TRP A 207 -16.63 -31.39 4.07
CA TRP A 207 -18.07 -31.35 3.81
C TRP A 207 -18.67 -32.62 3.22
N PRO A 208 -18.15 -33.21 2.11
CA PRO A 208 -18.72 -34.44 1.55
C PRO A 208 -18.59 -35.63 2.51
N TRP A 209 -17.49 -35.68 3.26
CA TRP A 209 -17.16 -36.79 4.16
C TRP A 209 -17.96 -36.75 5.45
N LEU A 210 -18.15 -35.57 6.02
CA LEU A 210 -19.03 -35.36 7.17
C LEU A 210 -20.49 -35.65 6.80
N ARG A 211 -20.91 -35.26 5.59
CA ARG A 211 -22.24 -35.61 5.07
C ARG A 211 -22.42 -37.14 4.98
N GLU A 212 -21.42 -37.86 4.48
CA GLU A 212 -21.44 -39.32 4.40
C GLU A 212 -21.47 -39.97 5.79
N ALA A 213 -20.63 -39.51 6.72
CA ALA A 213 -20.57 -39.99 8.10
C ALA A 213 -21.91 -39.80 8.84
N ILE A 214 -22.55 -38.64 8.71
CA ILE A 214 -23.88 -38.37 9.26
C ILE A 214 -24.93 -39.32 8.63
N GLY A 215 -24.84 -39.60 7.33
CA GLY A 215 -25.74 -40.54 6.66
C GLY A 215 -25.60 -41.98 7.17
N LYS A 216 -24.36 -42.44 7.38
CA LYS A 216 -24.06 -43.76 7.96
C LYS A 216 -24.53 -43.86 9.42
N GLY A 217 -24.19 -42.88 10.25
CA GLY A 217 -24.57 -42.86 11.66
C GLY A 217 -26.08 -42.75 11.92
N GLN A 218 -26.88 -42.29 10.94
CA GLN A 218 -28.35 -42.38 11.03
C GLN A 218 -28.87 -43.82 10.93
N SER A 219 -28.09 -44.74 10.35
CA SER A 219 -28.45 -46.14 10.16
C SER A 219 -27.95 -47.01 11.31
N ASP A 220 -26.81 -46.66 11.89
CA ASP A 220 -26.15 -47.37 12.99
C ASP A 220 -26.45 -46.67 14.33
N ALA A 221 -27.68 -46.75 14.80
CA ALA A 221 -28.09 -46.22 16.10
C ALA A 221 -27.69 -47.18 17.23
N GLU A 222 -26.40 -47.23 17.57
CA GLU A 222 -25.93 -47.78 18.84
C GLU A 222 -25.29 -46.67 19.70
N ASP A 223 -25.73 -46.60 20.96
CA ASP A 223 -25.25 -45.67 21.98
C ASP A 223 -23.79 -45.96 22.32
N ARG A 224 -22.86 -45.30 21.62
CA ARG A 224 -21.48 -45.14 22.10
C ARG A 224 -21.43 -43.88 22.96
N GLU A 225 -21.24 -44.07 24.27
CA GLU A 225 -20.99 -42.97 25.21
C GLU A 225 -19.80 -42.15 24.72
N ASP A 226 -20.05 -40.86 24.46
CA ASP A 226 -19.02 -39.89 24.15
C ASP A 226 -18.38 -39.50 25.49
N SER A 227 -17.22 -40.08 25.81
CA SER A 227 -16.41 -39.65 26.95
C SER A 227 -15.95 -38.23 26.67
N ARG A 228 -16.70 -37.25 27.17
CA ARG A 228 -16.25 -35.85 27.26
C ARG A 228 -14.97 -35.87 28.09
N GLY A 229 -13.83 -35.64 27.46
CA GLY A 229 -12.56 -35.57 28.15
C GLY A 229 -12.54 -34.33 29.04
N ASP A 230 -12.87 -34.49 30.32
CA ASP A 230 -12.81 -33.43 31.34
C ASP A 230 -11.37 -32.93 31.61
N ASP A 231 -10.35 -33.61 31.06
CA ASP A 231 -8.92 -33.30 31.25
C ASP A 231 -8.30 -32.53 30.07
N ALA A 232 -9.09 -31.91 29.18
CA ALA A 232 -8.52 -31.11 28.09
C ALA A 232 -7.82 -29.84 28.63
N PRO A 233 -6.60 -29.51 28.14
CA PRO A 233 -5.88 -28.32 28.57
C PRO A 233 -6.69 -27.05 28.29
N ARG A 234 -6.72 -26.12 29.25
CA ARG A 234 -7.48 -24.87 29.11
C ARG A 234 -6.91 -24.00 27.98
N ALA A 235 -7.82 -23.46 27.17
CA ALA A 235 -7.49 -22.40 26.24
C ALA A 235 -7.41 -21.05 26.98
N GLU A 236 -6.58 -20.14 26.46
CA GLU A 236 -6.34 -18.82 27.05
C GLU A 236 -6.49 -17.74 25.97
N LEU A 237 -7.08 -16.60 26.33
CA LEU A 237 -7.28 -15.45 25.44
C LEU A 237 -6.13 -14.45 25.56
N TYR A 238 -5.57 -14.07 24.40
CA TYR A 238 -4.47 -13.13 24.28
C TYR A 238 -4.86 -11.94 23.38
N GLY A 239 -4.33 -10.76 23.71
CA GLY A 239 -4.31 -9.63 22.78
C GLY A 239 -3.22 -9.82 21.73
N VAL A 240 -3.34 -9.21 20.56
CA VAL A 240 -2.35 -9.38 19.48
C VAL A 240 -1.62 -8.08 19.20
N ASP A 241 -0.28 -8.14 19.11
CA ASP A 241 0.54 -7.00 18.72
C ASP A 241 0.16 -6.55 17.29
N PRO A 242 0.01 -5.24 17.03
CA PRO A 242 -0.41 -4.76 15.71
C PRO A 242 0.49 -5.18 14.55
N ARG A 243 1.77 -5.46 14.83
CA ARG A 243 2.72 -5.98 13.82
C ARG A 243 2.37 -7.40 13.36
N SER A 244 1.54 -8.10 14.10
CA SER A 244 1.15 -9.47 13.82
C SER A 244 -0.22 -9.60 13.14
N TYR A 245 -0.97 -8.51 12.96
CA TYR A 245 -2.30 -8.56 12.33
C TYR A 245 -2.27 -9.15 10.93
N LEU A 246 -1.25 -8.86 10.13
CA LEU A 246 -1.12 -9.40 8.77
C LEU A 246 -0.98 -10.93 8.74
N PHE A 247 -0.43 -11.53 9.81
CA PHE A 247 -0.24 -12.99 9.90
C PHE A 247 -1.44 -13.69 10.53
N MET A 248 -2.24 -12.97 11.31
CA MET A 248 -3.41 -13.51 12.01
C MET A 248 -4.70 -13.39 11.20
N LEU A 249 -4.90 -12.26 10.51
CA LEU A 249 -6.11 -11.99 9.74
C LEU A 249 -6.06 -12.68 8.37
N GLY A 250 -7.22 -13.13 7.88
CA GLY A 250 -7.32 -13.67 6.51
C GLY A 250 -7.31 -12.58 5.43
N GLU A 251 -7.87 -11.42 5.77
CA GLU A 251 -7.91 -10.23 4.91
C GLU A 251 -6.85 -9.20 5.35
N LEU A 252 -6.61 -8.19 4.51
CA LEU A 252 -5.74 -7.08 4.90
C LEU A 252 -6.32 -6.37 6.15
N PRO A 253 -5.49 -6.05 7.17
CA PRO A 253 -5.95 -5.32 8.36
C PRO A 253 -6.79 -4.07 8.03
N PHE A 254 -6.37 -3.32 7.02
CA PHE A 254 -7.13 -2.17 6.53
C PHE A 254 -8.55 -2.52 6.09
N ILE A 255 -8.71 -3.59 5.30
CA ILE A 255 -10.01 -4.03 4.77
C ILE A 255 -10.89 -4.58 5.89
N THR A 256 -10.32 -5.35 6.82
CA THR A 256 -11.02 -5.81 8.03
C THR A 256 -11.54 -4.61 8.85
N GLY A 257 -10.73 -3.56 8.98
CA GLY A 257 -11.14 -2.31 9.65
C GLY A 257 -12.30 -1.61 8.94
N LEU A 258 -12.29 -1.55 7.61
CA LEU A 258 -13.40 -0.95 6.86
C LEU A 258 -14.71 -1.75 7.01
N ILE A 259 -14.63 -3.08 7.04
CA ILE A 259 -15.81 -3.94 7.21
C ILE A 259 -16.41 -3.78 8.60
N GLU A 260 -15.59 -3.76 9.65
CA GLU A 260 -16.11 -3.51 11.01
C GLU A 260 -16.69 -2.09 11.15
N GLN A 261 -16.13 -1.11 10.45
CA GLN A 261 -16.73 0.22 10.40
C GLN A 261 -18.11 0.19 9.72
N ALA A 262 -18.22 -0.43 8.54
CA ALA A 262 -19.51 -0.58 7.86
C ALA A 262 -20.55 -1.26 8.75
N ARG A 263 -20.13 -2.26 9.53
CA ARG A 263 -20.98 -2.94 10.50
C ARG A 263 -21.46 -2.00 11.62
N GLN A 264 -20.61 -1.10 12.12
CA GLN A 264 -20.99 -0.08 13.11
C GLN A 264 -21.92 0.98 12.51
N ASP A 265 -21.69 1.35 11.26
CA ASP A 265 -22.46 2.36 10.52
C ASP A 265 -23.75 1.78 9.89
N PHE A 266 -24.01 0.48 10.06
CA PHE A 266 -25.12 -0.27 9.45
C PHE A 266 -25.16 -0.18 7.91
N GLU A 267 -23.99 -0.08 7.27
CA GLU A 267 -23.83 -0.10 5.82
C GLU A 267 -23.78 -1.55 5.27
N ASP A 268 -23.92 -1.70 3.94
CA ASP A 268 -23.81 -3.01 3.29
C ASP A 268 -22.34 -3.42 3.14
N ASP A 269 -21.92 -4.40 3.95
CA ASP A 269 -20.58 -5.00 3.96
C ASP A 269 -20.08 -5.40 2.55
N ASP A 270 -20.98 -5.80 1.63
CA ASP A 270 -20.63 -6.21 0.26
C ASP A 270 -20.04 -5.07 -0.58
N ARG A 271 -20.46 -3.83 -0.30
CA ARG A 271 -19.92 -2.66 -0.99
C ARG A 271 -18.48 -2.39 -0.55
N VAL A 272 -18.20 -2.54 0.75
CA VAL A 272 -16.86 -2.31 1.31
C VAL A 272 -15.86 -3.33 0.80
N VAL A 273 -16.23 -4.61 0.71
CA VAL A 273 -15.38 -5.64 0.09
C VAL A 273 -15.06 -5.29 -1.37
N ALA A 274 -15.98 -4.64 -2.10
CA ALA A 274 -15.79 -4.25 -3.49
C ALA A 274 -14.89 -3.02 -3.67
N GLU A 275 -15.04 -2.03 -2.79
CA GLU A 275 -14.44 -0.70 -2.94
C GLU A 275 -13.23 -0.48 -2.04
N GLY A 276 -12.97 -1.36 -1.07
CA GLY A 276 -11.93 -1.20 -0.06
C GLY A 276 -10.53 -1.02 -0.64
N LEU A 277 -10.21 -1.65 -1.78
CA LEU A 277 -8.94 -1.40 -2.48
C LEU A 277 -8.84 0.03 -3.01
N LYS A 278 -9.94 0.63 -3.50
CA LYS A 278 -9.91 2.03 -3.94
C LYS A 278 -9.68 2.95 -2.75
N GLU A 279 -10.34 2.68 -1.63
CA GLU A 279 -10.19 3.44 -0.40
C GLU A 279 -8.77 3.33 0.17
N LEU A 280 -8.15 2.15 0.11
CA LEU A 280 -6.76 1.93 0.49
C LEU A 280 -5.81 2.83 -0.32
N PHE A 281 -5.97 2.88 -1.65
CA PHE A 281 -5.14 3.75 -2.49
C PHE A 281 -5.41 5.24 -2.22
N VAL A 282 -6.65 5.64 -1.98
CA VAL A 282 -6.98 7.03 -1.65
C VAL A 282 -6.41 7.44 -0.29
N THR A 283 -6.45 6.55 0.69
CA THR A 283 -5.89 6.73 2.03
C THR A 283 -4.37 6.85 1.97
N ALA A 284 -3.71 5.92 1.26
CA ALA A 284 -2.27 5.96 1.02
C ALA A 284 -1.84 7.25 0.31
N ARG A 285 -2.61 7.71 -0.69
CA ARG A 285 -2.36 9.00 -1.36
C ARG A 285 -2.48 10.18 -0.43
N SER A 286 -3.44 10.16 0.49
CA SER A 286 -3.64 11.26 1.44
C SER A 286 -2.48 11.34 2.44
N SER A 287 -2.06 10.20 2.98
CA SER A 287 -0.86 10.07 3.83
C SER A 287 0.41 10.53 3.08
N TYR A 288 0.60 10.07 1.84
CA TYR A 288 1.72 10.46 0.97
C TYR A 288 1.79 11.97 0.72
N ARG A 289 0.64 12.61 0.46
CA ARG A 289 0.55 14.06 0.26
C ARG A 289 0.80 14.84 1.55
N GLN A 290 0.30 14.33 2.68
CA GLN A 290 0.50 14.96 3.98
C GLN A 290 1.97 14.96 4.40
N GLU A 291 2.71 13.87 4.16
CA GLU A 291 4.13 13.78 4.51
C GLU A 291 5.02 14.62 3.58
N LEU A 292 4.77 14.57 2.27
CA LEU A 292 5.66 15.21 1.29
C LEU A 292 5.28 16.65 0.94
N GLY A 293 4.01 17.03 1.13
CA GLY A 293 3.49 18.36 0.78
C GLY A 293 3.77 18.71 -0.69
N ASN A 294 4.39 19.86 -0.92
CA ASN A 294 4.74 20.36 -2.26
C ASN A 294 5.76 19.50 -3.02
N ARG A 295 6.44 18.56 -2.34
CA ARG A 295 7.40 17.61 -2.93
C ARG A 295 6.74 16.33 -3.43
N ALA A 296 5.47 16.12 -3.12
CA ALA A 296 4.75 14.92 -3.53
C ALA A 296 4.59 14.90 -5.05
N ARG A 297 5.05 13.82 -5.71
CA ARG A 297 4.68 13.55 -7.10
C ARG A 297 3.16 13.49 -7.18
N GLN A 298 2.56 14.16 -8.15
CA GLN A 298 1.11 14.14 -8.27
C GLN A 298 0.61 12.74 -8.66
N ILE A 299 0.11 12.01 -7.66
CA ILE A 299 -0.63 10.76 -7.87
C ILE A 299 -2.08 11.12 -8.22
N THR A 300 -2.38 11.15 -9.52
CA THR A 300 -3.71 11.50 -10.03
C THR A 300 -4.70 10.34 -9.87
N PRO A 301 -6.02 10.62 -9.82
CA PRO A 301 -7.03 9.56 -9.88
C PRO A 301 -6.88 8.66 -11.11
N LEU A 302 -6.47 9.22 -12.25
CA LEU A 302 -6.20 8.47 -13.47
C LEU A 302 -5.06 7.46 -13.27
N LEU A 303 -3.96 7.87 -12.63
CA LEU A 303 -2.84 6.98 -12.34
C LEU A 303 -3.24 5.85 -11.40
N ILE A 304 -4.04 6.14 -10.36
CA ILE A 304 -4.61 5.12 -9.48
C ILE A 304 -5.50 4.16 -10.27
N SER A 305 -6.38 4.67 -11.14
CA SER A 305 -7.25 3.84 -11.98
C SER A 305 -6.45 2.93 -12.92
N GLN A 306 -5.39 3.45 -13.53
CA GLN A 306 -4.48 2.66 -14.36
C GLN A 306 -3.75 1.59 -13.54
N CYS A 307 -3.34 1.92 -12.31
CA CYS A 307 -2.72 0.97 -11.41
C CYS A 307 -3.68 -0.14 -10.96
N LEU A 308 -4.91 0.19 -10.60
CA LEU A 308 -5.93 -0.82 -10.29
C LEU A 308 -6.24 -1.72 -11.50
N LYS A 309 -6.23 -1.17 -12.72
CA LYS A 309 -6.36 -1.97 -13.95
C LYS A 309 -5.15 -2.89 -14.13
N TYR A 310 -3.95 -2.41 -13.84
CA TYR A 310 -2.72 -3.21 -13.89
C TYR A 310 -2.74 -4.33 -12.84
N VAL A 311 -3.07 -4.01 -11.58
CA VAL A 311 -3.28 -4.98 -10.49
C VAL A 311 -4.25 -6.06 -10.92
N ARG A 312 -5.45 -5.68 -11.40
CA ARG A 312 -6.47 -6.63 -11.86
C ARG A 312 -5.92 -7.57 -12.93
N ASN A 313 -5.20 -7.03 -13.91
CA ASN A 313 -4.63 -7.86 -14.98
C ASN A 313 -3.55 -8.82 -14.45
N GLN A 314 -2.70 -8.39 -13.51
CA GLN A 314 -1.72 -9.26 -12.85
C GLN A 314 -2.42 -10.38 -12.06
N THR A 315 -3.45 -10.03 -11.27
CA THR A 315 -4.24 -11.00 -10.51
C THR A 315 -4.87 -12.07 -11.40
N LEU A 316 -5.36 -11.70 -12.58
CA LEU A 316 -5.91 -12.65 -13.55
C LEU A 316 -4.83 -13.54 -14.17
N LEU A 317 -3.61 -13.03 -14.39
CA LEU A 317 -2.48 -13.84 -14.83
C LEU A 317 -2.09 -14.90 -13.78
N ASP A 318 -2.20 -14.55 -12.50
CA ASP A 318 -2.00 -15.45 -11.35
C ASP A 318 -3.18 -16.42 -11.15
N ARG A 319 -4.19 -16.42 -12.04
CA ARG A 319 -5.43 -17.23 -11.95
C ARG A 319 -6.23 -16.99 -10.67
N ARG A 320 -6.17 -15.77 -10.14
CA ARG A 320 -6.93 -15.32 -8.96
C ARG A 320 -7.98 -14.28 -9.35
N MET A 321 -8.91 -13.98 -8.44
CA MET A 321 -9.87 -12.88 -8.61
C MET A 321 -9.58 -11.71 -7.66
N THR A 322 -9.00 -12.00 -6.50
CA THR A 322 -8.58 -11.05 -5.47
C THR A 322 -7.06 -10.89 -5.52
N PRO A 323 -6.53 -9.66 -5.56
CA PRO A 323 -5.09 -9.44 -5.61
C PRO A 323 -4.41 -9.84 -4.31
N SER A 324 -3.21 -10.42 -4.41
CA SER A 324 -2.37 -10.63 -3.24
C SER A 324 -1.80 -9.30 -2.72
N PHE A 325 -1.42 -9.27 -1.44
CA PHE A 325 -0.72 -8.12 -0.86
C PHE A 325 0.56 -7.76 -1.65
N TYR A 326 1.30 -8.78 -2.08
CA TYR A 326 2.48 -8.60 -2.93
C TYR A 326 2.14 -7.95 -4.27
N THR A 327 1.11 -8.46 -4.97
CA THR A 327 0.66 -7.92 -6.26
C THR A 327 0.28 -6.44 -6.14
N LEU A 328 -0.41 -6.06 -5.06
CA LEU A 328 -0.76 -4.66 -4.77
C LEU A 328 0.48 -3.79 -4.58
N ALA A 329 1.38 -4.19 -3.68
CA ALA A 329 2.57 -3.41 -3.36
C ALA A 329 3.53 -3.32 -4.56
N LYS A 330 3.75 -4.41 -5.28
CA LYS A 330 4.65 -4.45 -6.45
C LYS A 330 4.12 -3.60 -7.61
N SER A 331 2.81 -3.66 -7.87
CA SER A 331 2.16 -2.84 -8.88
C SER A 331 2.25 -1.35 -8.55
N ALA A 332 2.03 -0.98 -7.29
CA ALA A 332 2.21 0.39 -6.83
C ALA A 332 3.68 0.83 -6.95
N GLN A 333 4.63 -0.05 -6.64
CA GLN A 333 6.06 0.24 -6.75
C GLN A 333 6.44 0.60 -8.18
N GLN A 334 6.00 -0.20 -9.15
CA GLN A 334 6.33 -0.01 -10.56
C GLN A 334 5.69 1.25 -11.16
N MET A 335 4.49 1.63 -10.70
CA MET A 335 3.74 2.74 -11.31
C MET A 335 3.89 4.07 -10.57
N MET A 336 4.08 4.04 -9.25
CA MET A 336 4.05 5.21 -8.36
C MET A 336 5.33 5.37 -7.52
N GLY A 337 6.26 4.40 -7.58
CA GLY A 337 7.55 4.45 -6.92
C GLY A 337 7.53 4.02 -5.45
N ASP A 338 8.71 3.73 -4.91
CA ASP A 338 8.93 3.17 -3.56
C ASP A 338 8.30 4.01 -2.44
N THR A 339 8.33 5.33 -2.57
CA THR A 339 7.82 6.22 -1.53
C THR A 339 6.32 6.04 -1.38
N TYR A 340 5.54 6.11 -2.46
CA TYR A 340 4.10 5.89 -2.41
C TYR A 340 3.78 4.46 -1.95
N THR A 341 4.51 3.46 -2.44
CA THR A 341 4.32 2.07 -2.01
C THR A 341 4.54 1.87 -0.52
N SER A 342 5.48 2.59 0.08
CA SER A 342 5.70 2.54 1.54
C SER A 342 4.45 3.03 2.30
N HIS A 343 3.81 4.11 1.85
CA HIS A 343 2.53 4.55 2.43
C HIS A 343 1.41 3.53 2.18
N LEU A 344 1.36 2.93 0.99
CA LEU A 344 0.35 1.91 0.69
C LEU A 344 0.50 0.68 1.59
N VAL A 345 1.74 0.19 1.78
CA VAL A 345 2.05 -0.94 2.65
C VAL A 345 1.69 -0.62 4.10
N ASN A 346 2.09 0.55 4.61
CA ASN A 346 1.74 0.96 5.97
C ASN A 346 0.23 1.04 6.16
N SER A 347 -0.48 1.74 5.26
CA SER A 347 -1.94 1.84 5.32
C SER A 347 -2.63 0.48 5.22
N ALA A 348 -2.12 -0.45 4.42
CA ALA A 348 -2.71 -1.79 4.30
C ALA A 348 -2.57 -2.63 5.58
N THR A 349 -1.49 -2.42 6.34
CA THR A 349 -1.22 -3.11 7.61
C THR A 349 -1.87 -2.45 8.83
N GLU A 350 -2.41 -1.23 8.68
CA GLU A 350 -3.06 -0.51 9.76
C GLU A 350 -4.49 -1.02 9.98
N TYR A 351 -4.82 -1.38 11.22
CA TYR A 351 -6.19 -1.68 11.66
C TYR A 351 -6.77 -0.48 12.41
N ARG A 352 -7.90 0.06 11.92
CA ARG A 352 -8.44 1.34 12.41
C ARG A 352 -8.85 1.33 13.89
N PHE A 353 -9.29 0.18 14.40
CA PHE A 353 -9.79 0.07 15.76
C PHE A 353 -8.71 -0.29 16.78
N ASP A 354 -7.45 -0.44 16.34
CA ASP A 354 -6.32 -0.69 17.24
C ASP A 354 -6.16 0.46 18.24
N SER A 355 -6.61 0.23 19.47
CA SER A 355 -6.58 1.21 20.55
C SER A 355 -6.12 0.54 21.84
N TYR A 356 -5.32 1.26 22.61
CA TYR A 356 -4.77 0.77 23.88
C TYR A 356 -5.86 0.32 24.87
N GLU A 357 -7.03 0.96 24.84
CA GLU A 357 -8.18 0.61 25.69
C GLU A 357 -8.72 -0.81 25.42
N GLN A 358 -8.53 -1.33 24.21
CA GLN A 358 -9.04 -2.64 23.79
C GLN A 358 -8.17 -3.82 24.21
N THR A 359 -6.88 -3.61 24.47
CA THR A 359 -5.94 -4.64 24.96
C THR A 359 -5.80 -4.65 26.48
N VAL A 360 -6.47 -3.74 27.19
CA VAL A 360 -6.46 -3.69 28.65
C VAL A 360 -6.92 -5.03 29.24
N GLY A 361 -6.08 -5.57 30.12
CA GLY A 361 -6.34 -6.80 30.87
C GLY A 361 -6.02 -8.11 30.14
N LEU A 362 -5.40 -8.07 28.96
CA LEU A 362 -4.88 -9.26 28.27
C LEU A 362 -3.37 -9.15 28.09
N GLU A 363 -2.68 -10.28 28.16
CA GLU A 363 -1.29 -10.33 27.74
C GLU A 363 -1.21 -10.32 26.21
N THR A 364 -0.20 -9.63 25.68
CA THR A 364 -0.05 -9.43 24.23
C THR A 364 0.92 -10.45 23.65
N ILE A 365 0.49 -11.14 22.59
CA ILE A 365 1.31 -12.07 21.82
C ILE A 365 1.84 -11.41 20.54
N ARG A 366 3.00 -11.88 20.09
CA ARG A 366 3.51 -11.64 18.74
C ARG A 366 3.54 -12.95 17.98
N MET A 367 3.25 -12.92 16.71
CA MET A 367 3.35 -14.08 15.84
C MET A 367 3.84 -13.71 14.44
N GLY A 368 4.49 -14.68 13.81
CA GLY A 368 4.72 -14.76 12.38
C GLY A 368 3.94 -15.94 11.80
N ILE A 369 4.38 -16.47 10.66
CA ILE A 369 3.78 -17.65 10.04
C ILE A 369 4.22 -18.90 10.82
N GLY A 370 3.26 -19.64 11.37
CA GLY A 370 3.51 -20.92 12.08
C GLY A 370 4.13 -20.80 13.48
N VAL A 371 4.56 -19.60 13.89
CA VAL A 371 5.24 -19.38 15.19
C VAL A 371 4.64 -18.19 15.93
N GLY A 372 4.28 -18.39 17.20
CA GLY A 372 3.91 -17.35 18.14
C GLY A 372 4.89 -17.23 19.29
N HIS A 373 5.01 -16.05 19.87
CA HIS A 373 5.76 -15.80 21.09
C HIS A 373 4.75 -15.58 22.23
N LEU A 374 4.58 -16.61 23.05
CA LEU A 374 3.67 -16.61 24.18
C LEU A 374 4.36 -16.00 25.42
N PRO A 375 3.73 -15.08 26.14
CA PRO A 375 4.20 -14.61 27.44
C PRO A 375 4.55 -15.78 28.37
N GLY A 376 5.70 -15.70 29.03
CA GLY A 376 6.19 -16.74 29.96
C GLY A 376 6.72 -18.03 29.31
N THR A 377 6.21 -18.44 28.15
CA THR A 377 6.63 -19.68 27.46
C THR A 377 7.70 -19.43 26.40
N GLY A 378 7.69 -18.27 25.75
CA GLY A 378 8.59 -17.94 24.66
C GLY A 378 8.07 -18.41 23.29
N PRO A 379 8.95 -18.72 22.33
CA PRO A 379 8.56 -19.15 20.98
C PRO A 379 7.85 -20.51 21.01
N THR A 380 6.69 -20.60 20.36
CA THR A 380 5.80 -21.75 20.31
C THR A 380 5.30 -21.94 18.87
N ALA A 381 5.36 -23.15 18.36
CA ALA A 381 4.78 -23.52 17.07
C ALA A 381 3.25 -23.54 17.20
N LEU A 382 2.58 -22.68 16.44
CA LEU A 382 1.15 -22.45 16.55
C LEU A 382 0.43 -22.82 15.25
N VAL A 383 -0.51 -23.76 15.35
CA VAL A 383 -1.34 -24.21 14.22
C VAL A 383 -2.74 -23.61 14.32
N SER A 384 -3.18 -22.93 13.27
CA SER A 384 -4.55 -22.37 13.23
C SER A 384 -5.57 -23.49 13.11
N ARG A 385 -6.62 -23.44 13.92
CA ARG A 385 -7.84 -24.28 13.77
C ARG A 385 -8.75 -23.78 12.64
N LEU A 386 -8.53 -22.56 12.17
CA LEU A 386 -9.30 -21.91 11.10
C LEU A 386 -8.36 -21.50 9.95
N PRO A 387 -7.69 -22.46 9.28
CA PRO A 387 -6.69 -22.16 8.26
C PRO A 387 -7.31 -21.45 7.06
N GLY A 388 -6.84 -20.24 6.79
CA GLY A 388 -7.17 -19.52 5.56
C GLY A 388 -6.42 -20.07 4.34
N PRO A 389 -6.55 -19.42 3.17
CA PRO A 389 -5.75 -19.76 2.00
C PRO A 389 -4.24 -19.68 2.28
N PRO A 390 -3.41 -20.49 1.61
CA PRO A 390 -1.98 -20.55 1.89
C PRO A 390 -1.29 -19.20 1.68
N MET A 391 -0.47 -18.81 2.66
CA MET A 391 0.42 -17.66 2.54
C MET A 391 1.69 -18.03 1.77
N GLN A 392 2.18 -17.10 0.95
CA GLN A 392 3.40 -17.28 0.17
C GLN A 392 4.38 -16.15 0.46
N TRP A 393 5.61 -16.52 0.79
CA TRP A 393 6.70 -15.57 1.00
C TRP A 393 7.14 -14.95 -0.33
N HIS A 394 7.14 -13.62 -0.37
CA HIS A 394 7.64 -12.85 -1.50
C HIS A 394 8.58 -11.76 -0.99
N ALA A 395 9.73 -11.62 -1.64
CA ALA A 395 10.65 -10.52 -1.36
C ALA A 395 10.18 -9.24 -2.06
N LEU A 396 9.98 -8.18 -1.28
CA LEU A 396 9.69 -6.83 -1.79
C LEU A 396 10.76 -5.86 -1.32
N GLU A 397 11.67 -5.50 -2.22
CA GLU A 397 12.70 -4.50 -1.94
C GLU A 397 12.08 -3.09 -2.00
N LEU A 398 12.02 -2.39 -0.86
CA LEU A 398 11.56 -1.00 -0.77
C LEU A 398 12.66 -0.12 -0.20
N LYS A 399 13.01 0.97 -0.90
CA LYS A 399 13.88 2.01 -0.34
C LYS A 399 13.11 2.84 0.69
N ARG A 400 13.18 2.42 1.97
CA ARG A 400 12.54 3.13 3.09
C ARG A 400 13.18 4.50 3.37
N PRO A 401 12.42 5.48 3.87
CA PRO A 401 13.01 6.75 4.32
C PRO A 401 13.89 6.52 5.54
N ALA A 402 14.98 7.28 5.62
CA ALA A 402 15.89 7.23 6.74
C ALA A 402 15.16 7.57 8.04
N GLY A 403 15.39 6.79 9.09
CA GLY A 403 14.79 7.05 10.39
C GLY A 403 15.26 8.38 10.99
N LYS A 404 14.41 9.04 11.80
CA LYS A 404 14.73 10.35 12.42
C LYS A 404 16.04 10.33 13.23
N LYS A 405 16.40 9.18 13.83
CA LYS A 405 17.66 9.02 14.57
C LYS A 405 18.88 9.11 13.66
N ASP A 406 18.83 8.46 12.50
CA ASP A 406 19.92 8.48 11.52
C ASP A 406 20.07 9.85 10.87
N GLN A 407 18.95 10.51 10.55
CA GLN A 407 18.96 11.87 10.01
C GLN A 407 19.71 12.85 10.92
N ARG A 408 19.41 12.83 12.23
CA ARG A 408 20.11 13.66 13.23
C ARG A 408 21.60 13.35 13.32
N ARG A 409 21.96 12.06 13.25
CA ARG A 409 23.36 11.61 13.26
C ARG A 409 24.14 12.08 12.04
N TRP A 410 23.49 12.15 10.87
CA TRP A 410 24.13 12.64 9.66
C TRP A 410 24.25 14.17 9.63
N GLU A 411 23.23 14.87 10.11
CA GLU A 411 23.24 16.33 10.27
C GLU A 411 24.42 16.77 11.17
N SER A 412 24.65 16.10 12.30
CA SER A 412 25.74 16.44 13.21
C SER A 412 27.15 16.19 12.64
N ARG A 413 27.27 15.40 11.57
CA ARG A 413 28.54 15.07 10.90
C ARG A 413 28.76 15.87 9.62
N TRP A 414 27.87 16.81 9.31
CA TRP A 414 27.95 17.60 8.10
C TRP A 414 29.12 18.59 8.16
N ASN A 415 29.93 18.66 7.10
CA ASN A 415 30.98 19.66 6.98
C ASN A 415 30.50 20.81 6.07
N PRO A 416 30.36 22.04 6.59
CA PRO A 416 29.88 23.18 5.81
C PRO A 416 30.72 23.52 4.58
N TYR A 417 32.01 23.14 4.55
CA TYR A 417 32.96 23.57 3.52
C TYR A 417 33.14 22.59 2.35
N MET A 418 32.50 21.41 2.39
CA MET A 418 32.71 20.35 1.39
C MET A 418 31.50 20.15 0.46
N GLN A 419 30.61 21.13 0.34
CA GLN A 419 29.37 20.98 -0.41
C GLN A 419 29.64 20.82 -1.91
N CYS A 420 29.03 19.82 -2.54
CA CYS A 420 29.01 19.67 -3.99
C CYS A 420 27.67 19.10 -4.49
N SER A 421 27.39 19.30 -5.76
CA SER A 421 26.20 18.79 -6.44
C SER A 421 26.35 17.32 -6.86
N TRP A 422 25.21 16.69 -7.15
CA TRP A 422 25.14 15.37 -7.76
C TRP A 422 25.19 15.45 -9.30
N PRO A 423 26.22 14.90 -9.97
CA PRO A 423 26.44 15.13 -11.40
C PRO A 423 25.31 14.67 -12.34
N GLU A 424 24.58 13.60 -11.99
CA GLU A 424 23.45 13.15 -12.84
C GLU A 424 22.33 14.18 -12.86
N GLU A 425 22.10 14.91 -11.75
CA GLU A 425 21.09 15.95 -11.66
C GLU A 425 21.54 17.23 -12.36
N ASP A 426 22.84 17.56 -12.28
CA ASP A 426 23.42 18.69 -13.01
C ASP A 426 23.24 18.49 -14.52
N THR A 427 23.49 17.28 -15.02
CA THR A 427 23.25 16.95 -16.43
C THR A 427 21.76 17.09 -16.81
N GLN A 428 20.86 16.63 -15.95
CA GLN A 428 19.41 16.69 -16.18
C GLN A 428 18.90 18.13 -16.21
N ILE A 429 19.30 18.97 -15.25
CA ILE A 429 18.85 20.36 -15.17
C ILE A 429 19.41 21.21 -16.32
N GLU A 430 20.65 20.95 -16.75
CA GLU A 430 21.25 21.62 -17.92
C GLU A 430 20.56 21.22 -19.24
N SER A 431 20.22 19.94 -19.38
CA SER A 431 19.43 19.45 -20.52
C SER A 431 18.03 20.09 -20.55
N PHE A 432 17.43 20.31 -19.38
CA PHE A 432 16.13 20.96 -19.27
C PHE A 432 16.22 22.45 -19.58
N ARG A 433 17.25 23.14 -19.10
CA ARG A 433 17.55 24.52 -19.47
C ARG A 433 17.70 24.69 -20.98
N ASN A 434 18.38 23.78 -21.65
CA ASN A 434 18.47 23.80 -23.12
C ASN A 434 17.10 23.73 -23.79
N ARG A 435 16.23 22.83 -23.32
CA ARG A 435 14.85 22.71 -23.82
C ARG A 435 14.03 23.98 -23.58
N VAL A 436 14.16 24.61 -22.41
CA VAL A 436 13.48 25.88 -22.10
C VAL A 436 13.97 27.00 -23.02
N ALA A 437 15.29 27.12 -23.22
CA ALA A 437 15.87 28.13 -24.10
C ALA A 437 15.47 27.92 -25.56
N GLU A 438 15.39 26.66 -26.02
CA GLU A 438 14.91 26.32 -27.36
C GLU A 438 13.44 26.66 -27.54
N ARG A 439 12.59 26.34 -26.56
CA ARG A 439 11.17 26.70 -26.62
C ARG A 439 10.96 28.22 -26.62
N ALA A 440 11.75 28.96 -25.85
CA ALA A 440 11.74 30.42 -25.89
C ALA A 440 12.13 30.96 -27.27
N ARG A 441 13.16 30.39 -27.92
CA ARG A 441 13.56 30.75 -29.29
C ARG A 441 12.46 30.46 -30.32
N GLN A 442 11.73 29.34 -30.17
CA GLN A 442 10.59 29.02 -31.03
C GLN A 442 9.44 30.03 -30.86
N ILE A 443 9.13 30.44 -29.63
CA ILE A 443 8.10 31.46 -29.35
C ILE A 443 8.49 32.81 -29.95
N LEU A 444 9.76 33.21 -29.84
CA LEU A 444 10.28 34.41 -30.49
C LEU A 444 10.16 34.35 -32.02
N GLY A 445 10.44 33.20 -32.62
CA GLY A 445 10.30 32.99 -34.06
C GLY A 445 8.84 33.08 -34.53
N ALA A 446 7.91 32.52 -33.75
CA ALA A 446 6.48 32.56 -34.05
C ALA A 446 5.90 33.99 -33.99
N ASP A 447 6.37 34.83 -33.07
CA ASP A 447 5.98 36.25 -32.99
C ASP A 447 6.46 37.07 -34.20
N LEU A 448 7.53 36.62 -34.88
CA LEU A 448 8.11 37.24 -36.07
C LEU A 448 7.58 36.63 -37.38
N ALA A 449 6.68 35.65 -37.29
CA ALA A 449 6.11 34.98 -38.45
C ALA A 449 5.41 35.99 -39.36
N ARG A 450 5.78 35.97 -40.64
CA ARG A 450 5.16 36.79 -41.68
C ARG A 450 4.22 35.92 -42.49
N THR A 451 3.13 36.53 -42.94
CA THR A 451 2.17 35.86 -43.82
C THR A 451 2.40 36.38 -45.23
N GLU A 452 2.66 35.48 -46.18
CA GLU A 452 2.89 35.78 -47.59
C GLU A 452 1.85 35.07 -48.47
N LYS A 453 1.56 35.62 -49.64
CA LYS A 453 0.65 34.99 -50.59
C LYS A 453 1.31 33.74 -51.17
N PHE A 454 0.59 32.62 -51.18
CA PHE A 454 1.04 31.36 -51.75
C PHE A 454 1.36 31.53 -53.23
N THR A 455 2.57 31.13 -53.62
CA THR A 455 3.02 31.13 -55.01
C THR A 455 3.41 29.72 -55.44
N THR A 456 4.49 29.17 -54.90
CA THR A 456 5.06 27.87 -55.33
C THR A 456 5.37 26.91 -54.18
N SER A 457 5.52 27.41 -52.94
CA SER A 457 5.89 26.60 -51.78
C SER A 457 4.95 26.85 -50.60
N ILE A 458 4.71 25.81 -49.80
CA ILE A 458 3.91 25.88 -48.57
C ILE A 458 4.69 26.55 -47.41
N MET A 459 5.99 26.85 -47.62
CA MET A 459 6.87 27.49 -46.64
C MET A 459 6.80 26.74 -45.28
N ASP A 460 6.50 27.42 -44.17
CA ASP A 460 6.38 26.81 -42.85
C ASP A 460 4.94 26.38 -42.49
N GLY A 461 3.99 26.51 -43.43
CA GLY A 461 2.61 26.07 -43.29
C GLY A 461 1.57 27.10 -43.75
N LEU A 462 0.31 26.66 -43.89
CA LEU A 462 -0.81 27.52 -44.31
C LEU A 462 -1.29 28.43 -43.17
N ASP A 463 -1.48 29.72 -43.46
CA ASP A 463 -2.16 30.65 -42.57
C ASP A 463 -3.68 30.59 -42.80
N LEU A 464 -4.34 29.68 -42.10
CA LEU A 464 -5.79 29.48 -42.22
C LEU A 464 -6.59 30.75 -41.93
N ARG A 465 -6.15 31.59 -40.99
CA ARG A 465 -6.91 32.80 -40.61
C ARG A 465 -6.86 33.84 -41.72
N GLU A 466 -5.69 34.09 -42.28
CA GLU A 466 -5.53 35.08 -43.35
C GLU A 466 -6.07 34.57 -44.69
N THR A 467 -5.95 33.26 -44.94
CA THR A 467 -6.58 32.58 -46.06
C THR A 467 -8.11 32.67 -46.00
N LEU A 468 -8.72 32.49 -44.82
CA LEU A 468 -10.17 32.65 -44.65
C LEU A 468 -10.63 34.11 -44.83
N ARG A 469 -9.82 35.09 -44.44
CA ARG A 469 -10.14 36.51 -44.67
C ARG A 469 -10.18 36.86 -46.16
N HIS A 470 -9.26 36.30 -46.94
CA HIS A 470 -9.16 36.50 -48.38
C HIS A 470 -9.81 35.36 -49.19
N TRP A 471 -10.74 34.63 -48.57
CA TRP A 471 -11.41 33.49 -49.22
C TRP A 471 -12.17 33.91 -50.48
N HIS A 472 -12.69 35.14 -50.50
CA HIS A 472 -13.40 35.74 -51.63
C HIS A 472 -12.52 35.93 -52.87
N ASP A 473 -11.21 36.11 -52.69
CA ASP A 473 -10.23 36.31 -53.77
C ASP A 473 -9.55 35.00 -54.22
N GLY A 474 -9.92 33.86 -53.63
CA GLY A 474 -9.34 32.54 -53.92
C GLY A 474 -7.83 32.42 -53.62
N SER A 475 -7.26 33.39 -52.90
CA SER A 475 -5.82 33.45 -52.63
C SER A 475 -5.48 32.72 -51.34
N LEU A 476 -4.57 31.75 -51.42
CA LEU A 476 -4.03 31.06 -50.26
C LEU A 476 -2.86 31.85 -49.66
N TYR A 477 -2.72 31.82 -48.34
CA TYR A 477 -1.63 32.50 -47.63
C TYR A 477 -0.82 31.48 -46.81
N VAL A 478 0.50 31.63 -46.84
CA VAL A 478 1.45 30.78 -46.13
C VAL A 478 2.25 31.57 -45.11
N LYS A 479 2.65 30.90 -44.04
CA LYS A 479 3.49 31.43 -42.98
C LYS A 479 4.95 31.23 -43.33
N VAL A 480 5.73 32.28 -43.14
CA VAL A 480 7.19 32.28 -43.22
C VAL A 480 7.70 32.66 -41.84
N ASN A 481 8.25 31.69 -41.12
CA ASN A 481 8.94 31.91 -39.88
C ASN A 481 10.39 32.27 -40.22
N PRO A 482 10.86 33.50 -39.90
CA PRO A 482 12.26 33.81 -40.10
C PRO A 482 13.13 32.86 -39.27
N PRO A 483 14.36 32.54 -39.71
CA PRO A 483 15.30 31.74 -38.92
C PRO A 483 15.43 32.39 -37.55
N SER A 484 15.32 31.60 -36.48
CA SER A 484 15.17 32.10 -35.10
C SER A 484 16.22 33.16 -34.73
N VAL A 485 15.84 34.44 -34.85
CA VAL A 485 16.71 35.58 -34.56
C VAL A 485 16.56 35.93 -33.09
N GLY A 486 17.54 35.52 -32.30
CA GLY A 486 17.61 35.87 -30.87
C GLY A 486 18.41 34.85 -30.10
N GLN A 487 19.66 35.20 -29.76
CA GLN A 487 20.38 34.47 -28.73
C GLN A 487 19.63 34.63 -27.41
N VAL A 488 19.52 33.55 -26.63
CA VAL A 488 18.99 33.56 -25.27
C VAL A 488 20.11 32.99 -24.42
N ASN A 489 20.82 33.86 -23.71
CA ASN A 489 21.98 33.47 -22.90
C ASN A 489 21.62 33.24 -21.42
N VAL A 490 20.47 33.75 -20.98
CA VAL A 490 19.97 33.61 -19.61
C VAL A 490 18.58 32.99 -19.59
N THR A 491 18.42 31.98 -18.73
CA THR A 491 17.16 31.28 -18.51
C THR A 491 16.80 31.35 -17.03
N VAL A 492 15.58 31.81 -16.73
CA VAL A 492 15.01 31.82 -15.38
C VAL A 492 13.89 30.79 -15.31
N MET A 493 13.90 29.99 -14.27
CA MET A 493 12.92 28.94 -13.99
C MET A 493 12.30 29.22 -12.63
N ILE A 494 11.01 29.54 -12.61
CA ILE A 494 10.22 29.73 -11.39
C ILE A 494 9.27 28.54 -11.29
N PHE A 495 9.51 27.67 -10.30
CA PHE A 495 8.70 26.48 -10.08
C PHE A 495 7.51 26.79 -9.16
N ASP A 496 7.73 27.66 -8.17
CA ASP A 496 6.71 28.12 -7.25
C ASP A 496 6.33 29.58 -7.59
N PRO A 497 5.07 29.88 -7.96
CA PRO A 497 4.65 31.23 -8.35
C PRO A 497 4.52 32.23 -7.21
N GLU A 498 4.51 31.78 -5.95
CA GLU A 498 4.45 32.64 -4.77
C GLU A 498 5.35 32.07 -3.65
N PRO A 499 6.68 32.11 -3.81
CA PRO A 499 7.61 31.47 -2.90
C PRO A 499 7.68 32.22 -1.57
N ASP A 500 7.36 31.53 -0.48
CA ASP A 500 7.56 32.05 0.88
C ASP A 500 9.07 32.15 1.19
N PRO A 501 9.62 33.35 1.47
CA PRO A 501 11.02 33.52 1.84
C PRO A 501 11.46 32.74 3.08
N ARG A 502 10.52 32.32 3.95
CA ARG A 502 10.78 31.50 5.14
C ARG A 502 10.95 30.02 4.81
N GLU A 503 10.20 29.51 3.84
CA GLU A 503 10.35 28.14 3.34
C GLU A 503 11.63 28.02 2.49
N TYR A 504 11.84 28.98 1.60
CA TYR A 504 12.99 29.08 0.70
C TYR A 504 14.14 29.91 1.30
N SER A 505 14.62 29.47 2.47
CA SER A 505 15.65 30.19 3.21
C SER A 505 17.06 30.01 2.64
N TRP A 506 17.31 28.96 1.84
CA TRP A 506 18.64 28.70 1.28
C TRP A 506 18.79 29.37 -0.08
N ARG A 507 19.77 30.24 -0.18
CA ARG A 507 20.03 31.11 -1.33
C ARG A 507 21.50 31.06 -1.65
N ALA A 508 21.84 30.69 -2.87
CA ALA A 508 23.22 30.55 -3.29
C ALA A 508 23.40 30.86 -4.77
N THR A 509 24.62 31.26 -5.10
CA THR A 509 25.13 31.31 -6.47
C THR A 509 26.26 30.27 -6.58
N TRP A 510 26.06 29.26 -7.43
CA TRP A 510 27.01 28.21 -7.74
C TRP A 510 27.71 28.48 -9.06
N PHE A 511 29.03 28.30 -9.05
CA PHE A 511 29.87 28.43 -10.22
C PHE A 511 30.08 27.05 -10.84
N SER A 512 30.11 27.00 -12.17
CA SER A 512 30.33 25.79 -12.95
C SER A 512 31.65 25.12 -12.60
N GLU A 513 31.65 23.82 -12.32
CA GLU A 513 32.88 23.03 -12.22
C GLU A 513 33.41 22.69 -13.62
N HIS A 514 32.51 22.61 -14.62
CA HIS A 514 32.82 22.23 -16.00
C HIS A 514 32.44 23.32 -17.02
N PRO A 515 33.17 23.49 -18.14
CA PRO A 515 32.86 24.50 -19.16
C PRO A 515 31.49 24.35 -19.83
N GLU A 516 30.91 23.16 -19.77
CA GLU A 516 29.61 22.84 -20.36
C GLU A 516 28.42 23.19 -19.45
N GLU A 517 28.69 23.51 -18.19
CA GLU A 517 27.69 23.89 -17.18
C GLU A 517 27.39 25.39 -17.22
N SER A 518 26.21 25.77 -16.75
CA SER A 518 25.82 27.16 -16.60
C SER A 518 26.25 27.70 -15.23
N THR A 519 26.45 29.01 -15.13
CA THR A 519 26.50 29.66 -13.81
C THR A 519 25.08 29.70 -13.25
N LEU A 520 24.89 29.16 -12.05
CA LEU A 520 23.58 28.89 -11.45
C LEU A 520 23.37 29.77 -10.23
N ALA A 521 22.25 30.48 -10.17
CA ALA A 521 21.78 31.16 -8.96
C ALA A 521 20.38 30.66 -8.60
N PHE A 522 20.13 30.34 -7.33
CA PHE A 522 18.84 29.75 -6.94
C PHE A 522 18.41 30.11 -5.53
N PHE A 523 17.12 29.92 -5.27
CA PHE A 523 16.57 29.81 -3.93
C PHE A 523 15.88 28.46 -3.76
N ALA A 524 16.13 27.82 -2.62
CA ALA A 524 15.72 26.46 -2.33
C ALA A 524 15.41 26.29 -0.84
N THR A 525 14.74 25.19 -0.51
CA THR A 525 14.55 24.79 0.88
C THR A 525 15.90 24.43 1.52
N PRO A 526 16.09 24.67 2.82
CA PRO A 526 17.33 24.32 3.50
C PRO A 526 17.60 22.81 3.48
N PHE A 527 18.71 22.40 2.88
CA PHE A 527 19.07 20.98 2.70
C PHE A 527 19.29 20.23 4.03
N HIS A 528 19.75 20.91 5.08
CA HIS A 528 20.00 20.29 6.41
C HIS A 528 18.74 19.71 7.05
N LYS A 529 17.54 20.22 6.69
CA LYS A 529 16.27 19.69 7.20
C LYS A 529 15.94 18.31 6.64
N GLN A 530 16.58 17.88 5.55
CA GLN A 530 16.25 16.63 4.86
C GLN A 530 17.51 15.84 4.50
N MET A 531 18.01 15.14 5.51
CA MET A 531 19.12 14.20 5.37
C MET A 531 18.58 12.86 4.87
N ILE A 532 19.01 12.41 3.69
CA ILE A 532 18.56 11.13 3.11
C ILE A 532 19.60 10.01 3.27
N GLY A 533 20.86 10.37 3.48
CA GLY A 533 21.96 9.42 3.67
C GLY A 533 23.16 10.06 4.37
N PRO A 534 24.19 9.27 4.71
CA PRO A 534 25.43 9.79 5.27
C PRO A 534 26.09 10.74 4.27
N GLY A 535 26.14 12.03 4.61
CA GLY A 535 26.69 13.06 3.72
C GLY A 535 25.84 13.36 2.48
N VAL A 536 24.58 12.90 2.43
CA VAL A 536 23.65 13.17 1.33
C VAL A 536 22.42 13.88 1.90
N ALA A 537 22.22 15.12 1.45
CA ALA A 537 21.08 15.95 1.80
C ALA A 537 20.23 16.24 0.57
N MET A 538 18.96 16.55 0.78
CA MET A 538 18.00 16.84 -0.28
C MET A 538 17.44 18.25 -0.10
N ALA A 539 17.31 18.99 -1.19
CA ALA A 539 16.68 20.30 -1.25
C ALA A 539 15.68 20.37 -2.40
N THR A 540 14.79 21.35 -2.32
CA THR A 540 13.78 21.61 -3.34
C THR A 540 13.91 23.04 -3.85
N TYR A 541 14.08 23.21 -5.16
CA TYR A 541 14.09 24.50 -5.82
C TYR A 541 12.72 25.19 -5.71
N GLY A 542 12.75 26.48 -5.36
CA GLY A 542 11.62 27.38 -5.60
C GLY A 542 11.79 28.13 -6.92
N GLY A 543 13.03 28.51 -7.23
CA GLY A 543 13.39 29.09 -8.52
C GLY A 543 14.91 29.12 -8.74
N SER A 544 15.30 29.17 -10.01
CA SER A 544 16.68 29.16 -10.45
C SER A 544 16.91 30.03 -11.68
N MET A 545 18.13 30.53 -11.82
CA MET A 545 18.64 31.34 -12.92
C MET A 545 19.91 30.68 -13.43
N PHE A 546 19.98 30.49 -14.76
CA PHE A 546 21.11 29.89 -15.46
C PHE A 546 21.69 30.90 -16.45
N ILE A 547 23.02 31.07 -16.43
CA ILE A 547 23.76 31.84 -17.42
C ILE A 547 24.63 30.90 -18.23
N TYR A 548 24.45 30.91 -19.55
CA TYR A 548 25.28 30.15 -20.48
C TYR A 548 25.71 31.02 -21.68
N PRO A 549 26.99 31.04 -22.07
CA PRO A 549 28.15 30.33 -21.48
C PRO A 549 28.46 30.75 -20.02
N PRO A 550 29.11 29.90 -19.20
CA PRO A 550 29.37 30.18 -17.79
C PRO A 550 30.32 31.36 -17.59
N ARG A 551 30.04 32.20 -16.60
CA ARG A 551 30.83 33.41 -16.29
C ARG A 551 30.78 33.74 -14.80
N PRO A 552 31.87 34.26 -14.23
CA PRO A 552 31.86 34.71 -12.85
C PRO A 552 30.95 35.95 -12.71
N ILE A 553 29.94 35.83 -11.84
CA ILE A 553 29.08 36.92 -11.41
C ILE A 553 29.25 37.14 -9.90
N VAL A 554 28.91 38.33 -9.43
CA VAL A 554 28.76 38.59 -7.99
C VAL A 554 27.59 37.76 -7.48
N ASP A 555 27.67 37.28 -6.23
CA ASP A 555 26.55 36.59 -5.61
C ASP A 555 25.32 37.50 -5.63
N ILE A 556 24.31 37.08 -6.40
CA ILE A 556 23.14 37.91 -6.67
C ILE A 556 22.38 38.23 -5.38
N TRP A 557 22.54 37.43 -4.32
CA TRP A 557 21.86 37.60 -3.04
C TRP A 557 22.51 38.67 -2.16
N GLN A 558 23.75 39.06 -2.44
CA GLN A 558 24.51 40.09 -1.73
C GLN A 558 24.74 41.35 -2.59
N ASP A 559 24.37 41.33 -3.87
CA ASP A 559 24.55 42.47 -4.78
C ASP A 559 23.60 43.64 -4.46
N GLU A 560 24.16 44.74 -3.95
CA GLU A 560 23.42 45.96 -3.58
C GLU A 560 22.64 46.57 -4.77
N ARG A 561 23.09 46.32 -6.01
CA ARG A 561 22.41 46.84 -7.22
C ARG A 561 21.01 46.27 -7.39
N LEU A 562 20.69 45.17 -6.71
CA LEU A 562 19.42 44.46 -6.79
C LEU A 562 18.50 44.75 -5.59
N ASP A 563 18.89 45.62 -4.65
CA ASP A 563 18.13 45.85 -3.40
C ASP A 563 16.79 46.58 -3.57
N PHE A 564 16.48 47.01 -4.80
CA PHE A 564 15.17 47.56 -5.14
C PHE A 564 14.07 46.48 -5.32
N THR A 565 14.40 45.20 -5.21
CA THR A 565 13.45 44.08 -5.38
C THR A 565 12.91 43.59 -4.03
N ASP A 566 11.61 43.34 -3.95
CA ASP A 566 10.96 42.95 -2.70
C ASP A 566 10.85 41.41 -2.51
N THR A 567 10.75 40.66 -3.62
CA THR A 567 10.57 39.19 -3.59
C THR A 567 11.75 38.44 -4.20
N LEU A 568 11.89 37.15 -3.84
CA LEU A 568 12.95 36.27 -4.34
C LEU A 568 12.94 36.17 -5.87
N GLU A 569 11.74 36.07 -6.45
CA GLU A 569 11.52 35.98 -7.89
C GLU A 569 11.92 37.26 -8.62
N GLN A 570 11.54 38.42 -8.04
CA GLN A 570 11.93 39.72 -8.57
C GLN A 570 13.44 39.86 -8.60
N ARG A 571 14.13 39.41 -7.54
CA ARG A 571 15.59 39.43 -7.46
C ARG A 571 16.24 38.52 -8.50
N LEU A 572 15.74 37.29 -8.69
CA LEU A 572 16.20 36.39 -9.76
C LEU A 572 16.02 37.01 -11.15
N VAL A 573 14.84 37.57 -11.43
CA VAL A 573 14.55 38.19 -12.74
C VAL A 573 15.38 39.45 -12.97
N ALA A 574 15.60 40.26 -11.93
CA ALA A 574 16.46 41.44 -11.99
C ALA A 574 17.92 41.06 -12.26
N ALA A 575 18.45 40.06 -11.54
CA ALA A 575 19.79 39.51 -11.78
C ALA A 575 19.91 38.95 -13.21
N ALA A 576 18.90 38.23 -13.68
CA ALA A 576 18.86 37.70 -15.03
C ALA A 576 18.92 38.79 -16.09
N CYS A 577 18.20 39.89 -15.89
CA CYS A 577 18.22 41.03 -16.81
C CYS A 577 19.54 41.81 -16.75
N LEU A 578 20.15 41.93 -15.56
CA LEU A 578 21.44 42.61 -15.36
C LEU A 578 22.58 41.87 -16.04
N HIS A 579 22.61 40.54 -15.96
CA HIS A 579 23.68 39.70 -16.49
C HIS A 579 23.41 39.15 -17.91
N SER A 580 22.26 39.46 -18.51
CA SER A 580 21.95 39.02 -19.88
C SER A 580 22.59 39.93 -20.94
N GLU A 581 23.31 39.30 -21.87
CA GLU A 581 23.87 39.96 -23.06
C GLU A 581 22.85 40.01 -24.20
N SER A 582 21.92 39.07 -24.22
CA SER A 582 20.83 39.07 -25.18
C SER A 582 19.74 40.05 -24.79
N ARG A 583 19.02 40.59 -25.79
CA ARG A 583 17.82 41.40 -25.54
C ARG A 583 16.70 40.61 -24.87
N HIS A 584 16.69 39.29 -25.07
CA HIS A 584 15.64 38.38 -24.62
C HIS A 584 16.16 37.48 -23.50
N VAL A 585 15.35 37.34 -22.45
CA VAL A 585 15.59 36.41 -21.33
C VAL A 585 14.45 35.40 -21.31
N ALA A 586 14.76 34.11 -21.28
CA ALA A 586 13.74 33.07 -21.15
C ALA A 586 13.24 33.01 -19.71
N LEU A 587 11.92 33.03 -19.53
CA LEU A 587 11.27 32.90 -18.23
C LEU A 587 10.28 31.74 -18.28
N MET A 588 10.58 30.67 -17.57
CA MET A 588 9.66 29.56 -17.35
C MET A 588 8.91 29.76 -16.04
N SER A 589 7.58 29.78 -16.10
CA SER A 589 6.71 29.95 -14.92
C SER A 589 5.30 29.42 -15.21
N SER A 590 4.53 29.09 -14.15
CA SER A 590 3.13 28.64 -14.27
C SER A 590 2.23 29.75 -14.80
N THR A 591 2.43 30.98 -14.33
CA THR A 591 1.70 32.18 -14.72
C THR A 591 2.55 33.09 -15.61
N PRO A 592 1.95 33.84 -16.55
CA PRO A 592 2.69 34.80 -17.36
C PRO A 592 3.26 35.94 -16.49
N PRO A 593 4.38 36.58 -16.90
CA PRO A 593 5.03 37.61 -16.10
C PRO A 593 4.10 38.78 -15.80
N GLY A 594 3.92 39.07 -14.51
CA GLY A 594 3.16 40.21 -14.02
C GLY A 594 3.76 41.56 -14.43
N GLN A 595 3.02 42.64 -14.17
CA GLN A 595 3.45 44.01 -14.53
C GLN A 595 4.76 44.41 -13.83
N VAL A 596 5.00 43.94 -12.60
CA VAL A 596 6.23 44.23 -11.85
C VAL A 596 7.44 43.64 -12.56
N LEU A 597 7.42 42.35 -12.90
CA LEU A 597 8.52 41.69 -13.62
C LEU A 597 8.79 42.34 -14.98
N LYS A 598 7.75 42.76 -15.70
CA LYS A 598 7.89 43.50 -16.96
C LYS A 598 8.53 44.87 -16.77
N LYS A 599 8.21 45.60 -15.69
CA LYS A 599 8.86 46.88 -15.34
C LYS A 599 10.35 46.69 -15.02
N ILE A 600 10.70 45.63 -14.27
CA ILE A 600 12.09 45.27 -13.97
C ILE A 600 12.85 45.00 -15.28
N ALA A 601 12.30 44.17 -16.17
CA ALA A 601 12.94 43.89 -17.46
C ALA A 601 13.12 45.15 -18.32
N LYS A 602 12.12 46.05 -18.33
CA LYS A 602 12.19 47.33 -19.04
C LYS A 602 13.29 48.24 -18.49
N ARG A 603 13.55 48.23 -17.17
CA ARG A 603 14.64 49.00 -16.54
C ARG A 603 16.01 48.67 -17.14
N TYR A 604 16.24 47.40 -17.48
CA TYR A 604 17.48 46.93 -18.11
C TYR A 604 17.42 46.88 -19.64
N SER A 605 16.37 47.44 -20.26
CA SER A 605 16.12 47.34 -21.70
C SER A 605 16.11 45.89 -22.21
N ARG A 606 15.52 44.97 -21.44
CA ARG A 606 15.36 43.54 -21.76
C ARG A 606 13.88 43.18 -21.93
N LYS A 607 13.61 42.09 -22.66
CA LYS A 607 12.26 41.52 -22.85
C LYS A 607 12.22 40.09 -22.31
N LEU A 608 11.23 39.80 -21.47
CA LEU A 608 10.99 38.45 -20.95
C LEU A 608 10.17 37.65 -21.98
N VAL A 609 10.64 36.44 -22.29
CA VAL A 609 9.92 35.47 -23.12
C VAL A 609 9.35 34.40 -22.21
N HIS A 610 8.03 34.39 -22.06
CA HIS A 610 7.36 33.45 -21.17
C HIS A 610 7.22 32.07 -21.83
N VAL A 611 7.71 31.04 -21.13
CA VAL A 611 7.51 29.64 -21.46
C VAL A 611 6.60 29.03 -20.39
N PRO A 612 5.33 28.73 -20.70
CA PRO A 612 4.43 28.11 -19.74
C PRO A 612 4.96 26.76 -19.23
N LEU A 613 4.91 26.53 -17.91
CA LEU A 613 5.26 25.23 -17.32
C LEU A 613 4.47 24.07 -17.91
N ALA A 614 3.21 24.31 -18.31
CA ALA A 614 2.33 23.32 -18.92
C ALA A 614 2.83 22.73 -20.26
N HIS A 615 3.87 23.31 -20.87
CA HIS A 615 4.54 22.71 -22.04
C HIS A 615 5.41 21.50 -21.68
N PHE A 616 5.69 21.27 -20.40
CA PHE A 616 6.51 20.16 -19.93
C PHE A 616 5.67 19.21 -19.06
N SER A 617 6.08 17.95 -18.98
CA SER A 617 5.41 16.96 -18.14
C SER A 617 5.65 17.25 -16.65
N ASP A 618 4.58 17.26 -15.85
CA ASP A 618 4.64 17.49 -14.40
C ASP A 618 5.61 16.57 -13.67
N SER A 619 5.75 15.31 -14.11
CA SER A 619 6.71 14.35 -13.53
C SER A 619 8.15 14.82 -13.68
N VAL A 620 8.52 15.33 -14.85
CA VAL A 620 9.86 15.87 -15.12
C VAL A 620 10.09 17.14 -14.32
N ILE A 621 9.10 18.03 -14.22
CA ILE A 621 9.22 19.26 -13.42
C ILE A 621 9.44 18.91 -11.95
N GLN A 622 8.66 18.00 -11.38
CA GLN A 622 8.80 17.59 -9.98
C GLN A 622 10.14 16.92 -9.70
N GLN A 623 10.61 16.06 -10.61
CA GLN A 623 11.93 15.44 -10.49
C GLN A 623 13.04 16.49 -10.52
N LEU A 624 12.98 17.46 -11.43
CA LEU A 624 13.98 18.53 -11.55
C LEU A 624 13.93 19.55 -10.41
N ARG A 625 12.78 19.67 -9.73
CA ARG A 625 12.61 20.56 -8.59
C ARG A 625 13.35 20.03 -7.37
N VAL A 626 13.60 18.73 -7.29
CA VAL A 626 14.36 18.10 -6.20
C VAL A 626 15.81 17.92 -6.65
N PHE A 627 16.75 18.27 -5.78
CA PHE A 627 18.16 18.05 -6.02
C PHE A 627 18.90 17.68 -4.74
N HIS A 628 20.04 17.02 -4.90
CA HIS A 628 20.83 16.49 -3.81
C HIS A 628 22.14 17.25 -3.63
N VAL A 629 22.41 17.59 -2.37
CA VAL A 629 23.65 18.20 -1.92
C VAL A 629 24.49 17.13 -1.26
N LEU A 630 25.75 17.03 -1.66
CA LEU A 630 26.70 16.05 -1.15
C LEU A 630 27.74 16.72 -0.27
N ASN A 631 28.13 16.04 0.81
CA ASN A 631 29.19 16.46 1.73
C ASN A 631 30.57 15.99 1.25
N GLY A 632 30.90 16.33 0.00
CA GLY A 632 32.20 16.09 -0.62
C GLY A 632 32.15 15.11 -1.79
N ARG A 633 33.16 15.20 -2.67
CA ARG A 633 33.24 14.39 -3.91
C ARG A 633 33.29 12.88 -3.64
N HIS A 634 33.86 12.45 -2.51
CA HIS A 634 33.92 11.04 -2.13
C HIS A 634 32.53 10.42 -1.95
N VAL A 635 31.53 11.21 -1.52
CA VAL A 635 30.13 10.76 -1.34
C VAL A 635 29.51 10.32 -2.66
N ARG A 636 29.98 10.84 -3.80
CA ARG A 636 29.48 10.48 -5.13
C ARG A 636 29.55 8.97 -5.42
N THR A 637 30.48 8.27 -4.78
CA THR A 637 30.67 6.80 -4.95
C THR A 637 29.51 5.96 -4.41
N TYR A 638 28.78 6.46 -3.40
CA TYR A 638 27.69 5.70 -2.74
C TYR A 638 26.37 6.48 -2.67
N ALA A 639 26.33 7.73 -3.10
CA ALA A 639 25.12 8.56 -3.09
C ALA A 639 23.94 7.91 -3.85
N ALA A 640 24.21 7.20 -4.95
CA ALA A 640 23.20 6.51 -5.75
C ALA A 640 22.39 5.45 -4.97
N ASN A 641 22.94 4.91 -3.87
CA ASN A 641 22.24 3.96 -3.02
C ASN A 641 21.12 4.65 -2.20
N PHE A 642 21.31 5.92 -1.86
CA PHE A 642 20.38 6.71 -1.04
C PHE A 642 19.44 7.58 -1.88
N ILE A 643 19.91 8.07 -3.02
CA ILE A 643 19.11 8.88 -3.95
C ILE A 643 18.06 7.98 -4.63
N ARG A 644 16.79 8.37 -4.52
CA ARG A 644 15.67 7.66 -5.14
C ARG A 644 15.46 8.20 -6.56
N LYS A 645 15.55 7.33 -7.57
CA LYS A 645 15.02 7.65 -8.90
C LYS A 645 13.48 7.58 -8.80
N SER A 646 12.82 8.72 -8.94
CA SER A 646 11.36 8.91 -8.78
C SER A 646 10.55 8.53 -10.01
#